data_AF-A0A1G4U577-F1
#
_entry.id   AF-A0A1G4U577-F1
#
_cell.length_a   1.000
_cell.length_b   1.000
_cell.length_c   1.000
_cell.angle_alpha   90.00
_cell.angle_beta   90.00
_cell.angle_gamma   90.00
#
_symmetry.space_group_name_H-M   'P 1'
#
loop_
_entity.id
_entity.type
_entity.pdbx_description
1 polymer ?
#
loop_
_entity_poly.entity_id
_entity_poly.type
_entity_poly.pdbx_seq_one_letter_code
_entity_poly.pdbx_strand_id
1 'polypeptide(L)'
;MVEKSKVLMLSKRACKLVLLFILLSATESRGQGLQFGSNDSLMSKRTSYQVFKDDLPTFHDHLAIGFDLSLWDNQHLGYILNLTDDKGNSYSLSAIYNHGSFLNFNIDSRSNKLSIPLADTMLKRRKWFKVIVDLDLKGDKVGISINGKWYRAAGLGFNGKITAKITFGKNEHYSDVPNMAIKNLVVSNDDKSYTFLLSEWTGNDVFTVDGDNLGHVDNPAWLINESYFWKQKFVHTFNEVAGINFNEKNEQFFIFKSDSLMFYDAGRDAVETKPFKNKLAVPLHLGKSIVNLKENECYLYEVLRAPQPSPSIASFNLDSLSWDFYGKATITEQRHHHNIFYDKDFNNFYLFGGYGSFKYYNNFFKYDKAADTWQQQSFTGDVINPRFFSAASTADQNNDVYIFGGYGNQSGNQVVGGMHYYDLYRINLDKHSIKKLWEIKPDEEAFVPANNLIVSKDKQFLYVLCYPHERPKTSLRLYKFSIKDGSYQVVSGTIPVVSERIETDHNLFYNAKQDVFYCTTQEFETPSRSTIKIFALTAPPVSQEAFVVAHQPKSKSFTLYRILGGASAFVLLCGIVMFFLRRRKDNDEPVTVKEERIAEQKIETEMGNKANAVYLLGEFTVYDKNKRDITYLFSPKIKQLFILILLNSREKNGVISKKISTTLWPDKDVVKTKNIRGVTINHLRNILSDIDGLELAFLNDTYSFISTEDFYCDYFVVREALKQTNVGEPSAFNYLDLVARGGLLQHIPEIWLDDFKQEYEEALMPAILPVIKKAYDAFDYKKALEIARIVLNIDPFNDIGIKFKLKALRRTKGIEHARKVYEEFSAEYEKSLGEEYPVPFEKICSNKSDPR
;
A
#
# COMPACT_ATOMS: atom_id res chain seq x y z
N MET A 1 0.79 70.00 -12.13
CA MET A 1 -0.04 69.08 -11.30
C MET A 1 -0.07 67.74 -12.00
N VAL A 2 0.64 66.74 -11.47
CA VAL A 2 0.46 65.33 -11.84
C VAL A 2 0.62 64.54 -10.54
N GLU A 3 -0.49 63.99 -10.04
CA GLU A 3 -0.52 63.16 -8.84
C GLU A 3 0.16 61.81 -9.10
N LYS A 4 1.09 61.45 -8.21
CA LYS A 4 1.71 60.12 -8.14
C LYS A 4 0.76 59.14 -7.45
N SER A 5 0.36 58.08 -8.15
CA SER A 5 -0.31 56.92 -7.58
C SER A 5 0.60 56.20 -6.58
N LYS A 6 0.21 56.14 -5.31
CA LYS A 6 0.84 55.32 -4.28
C LYS A 6 0.49 53.85 -4.50
N VAL A 7 1.46 53.04 -4.93
CA VAL A 7 1.40 51.58 -4.83
C VAL A 7 1.64 51.20 -3.36
N LEU A 8 0.68 50.51 -2.75
CA LEU A 8 0.80 49.98 -1.38
C LEU A 8 1.84 48.83 -1.39
N MET A 9 3.08 49.10 -0.99
CA MET A 9 4.05 48.04 -0.70
C MET A 9 3.76 47.45 0.69
N LEU A 10 3.50 46.14 0.74
CA LEU A 10 3.49 45.37 1.99
C LEU A 10 4.81 45.56 2.75
N SER A 11 4.73 45.79 4.06
CA SER A 11 5.93 46.00 4.88
C SER A 11 6.84 44.77 4.87
N LYS A 12 8.16 44.97 4.86
CA LYS A 12 9.17 43.89 4.88
C LYS A 12 8.98 42.89 6.03
N ARG A 13 8.31 43.27 7.12
CA ARG A 13 7.96 42.38 8.25
C ARG A 13 6.81 41.42 7.90
N ALA A 14 5.80 41.88 7.16
CA ALA A 14 4.71 41.04 6.67
C ALA A 14 5.21 40.01 5.64
N CYS A 15 6.10 40.41 4.71
CA CYS A 15 6.74 39.45 3.80
C CYS A 15 7.60 38.41 4.52
N LYS A 16 8.29 38.78 5.62
CA LYS A 16 9.05 37.82 6.44
C LYS A 16 8.14 36.85 7.22
N LEU A 17 7.00 37.32 7.75
CA LEU A 17 6.01 36.47 8.43
C LEU A 17 5.30 35.52 7.46
N VAL A 18 5.01 35.97 6.24
CA VAL A 18 4.46 35.13 5.17
C VAL A 18 5.50 34.13 4.66
N LEU A 19 6.78 34.51 4.51
CA LEU A 19 7.86 33.55 4.21
C LEU A 19 8.05 32.53 5.34
N LEU A 20 7.93 32.95 6.61
CA LEU A 20 8.03 32.06 7.77
C LEU A 20 6.85 31.08 7.81
N PHE A 21 5.64 31.52 7.49
CA PHE A 21 4.46 30.65 7.39
C PHE A 21 4.52 29.69 6.19
N ILE A 22 5.10 30.11 5.06
CA ILE A 22 5.34 29.24 3.90
C ILE A 22 6.45 28.21 4.22
N LEU A 23 7.48 28.59 4.99
CA LEU A 23 8.52 27.69 5.48
C LEU A 23 8.02 26.72 6.58
N LEU A 24 7.00 27.08 7.36
CA LEU A 24 6.38 26.21 8.37
C LEU A 24 5.26 25.30 7.83
N SER A 25 4.79 25.52 6.60
CA SER A 25 3.75 24.70 5.95
C SER A 25 4.32 23.56 5.11
N ALA A 26 5.64 23.36 5.10
CA ALA A 26 6.23 22.14 4.59
C ALA A 26 5.95 21.01 5.59
N THR A 27 4.77 20.40 5.51
CA THR A 27 4.68 18.98 5.84
C THR A 27 5.79 18.30 5.05
N GLU A 28 6.86 17.86 5.72
CA GLU A 28 7.95 17.12 5.10
C GLU A 28 7.38 15.82 4.52
N SER A 29 6.82 15.90 3.32
CA SER A 29 6.53 14.74 2.49
C SER A 29 7.87 14.22 2.01
N ARG A 30 8.53 13.42 2.85
CA ARG A 30 9.77 12.72 2.48
C ARG A 30 9.38 11.57 1.56
N GLY A 31 9.77 11.64 0.29
CA GLY A 31 9.68 10.48 -0.60
C GLY A 31 10.53 9.33 -0.04
N GLN A 32 10.07 8.08 -0.22
CA GLN A 32 10.85 6.91 0.21
C GLN A 32 12.02 6.63 -0.75
N GLY A 33 11.93 7.09 -1.99
CA GLY A 33 13.00 7.05 -2.98
C GLY A 33 12.85 5.96 -4.03
N LEU A 34 13.75 6.02 -4.99
CA LEU A 34 13.93 5.05 -6.07
C LEU A 34 15.25 4.31 -5.85
N GLN A 35 15.20 2.99 -5.78
CA GLN A 35 16.38 2.12 -5.85
C GLN A 35 16.69 1.79 -7.31
N PHE A 36 17.99 1.70 -7.60
CA PHE A 36 18.48 1.37 -8.92
C PHE A 36 18.94 -0.10 -8.97
N GLY A 37 18.42 -0.84 -9.94
CA GLY A 37 18.99 -2.11 -10.38
C GLY A 37 20.44 -1.89 -10.79
N SER A 38 21.34 -2.48 -10.01
CA SER A 38 22.78 -2.23 -10.04
C SER A 38 23.53 -3.16 -11.00
N ASN A 39 24.86 -3.10 -10.93
CA ASN A 39 25.76 -4.05 -11.58
C ASN A 39 25.49 -5.52 -11.23
N ASP A 40 24.85 -5.79 -10.09
CA ASP A 40 24.44 -7.14 -9.64
C ASP A 40 23.27 -7.71 -10.48
N SER A 41 22.61 -6.86 -11.27
CA SER A 41 21.52 -7.23 -12.15
C SER A 41 21.99 -7.36 -13.61
N LEU A 42 21.26 -8.17 -14.40
CA LEU A 42 21.42 -8.19 -15.85
C LEU A 42 21.31 -6.78 -16.43
N MET A 43 22.12 -6.46 -17.44
CA MET A 43 22.18 -5.13 -18.04
C MET A 43 20.81 -4.62 -18.56
N SER A 44 19.92 -5.53 -18.97
CA SER A 44 18.53 -5.22 -19.37
C SER A 44 17.60 -4.88 -18.20
N LYS A 45 17.98 -5.26 -16.98
CA LYS A 45 17.25 -5.03 -15.72
C LYS A 45 17.82 -3.89 -14.89
N ARG A 46 18.93 -3.27 -15.32
CA ARG A 46 19.49 -2.08 -14.68
C ARG A 46 18.54 -0.90 -14.82
N THR A 47 18.44 -0.09 -13.78
CA THR A 47 17.53 1.05 -13.75
C THR A 47 18.14 2.25 -14.48
N SER A 48 17.32 2.90 -15.30
CA SER A 48 17.64 4.18 -15.94
C SER A 48 16.54 5.16 -15.60
N TYR A 49 16.86 6.29 -14.99
CA TYR A 49 15.89 7.33 -14.69
C TYR A 49 16.21 8.60 -15.46
N GLN A 50 15.42 8.91 -16.48
CA GLN A 50 15.48 10.14 -17.23
C GLN A 50 14.58 11.19 -16.57
N VAL A 51 15.17 12.29 -16.08
CA VAL A 51 14.45 13.31 -15.28
C VAL A 51 13.43 14.09 -16.11
N PHE A 52 13.74 14.32 -17.40
CA PHE A 52 12.87 14.98 -18.36
C PHE A 52 12.78 14.11 -19.63
N LYS A 53 11.64 13.44 -19.84
CA LYS A 53 11.47 12.43 -20.90
C LYS A 53 11.22 13.02 -22.30
N ASP A 54 10.50 14.15 -22.37
CA ASP A 54 10.11 14.80 -23.63
C ASP A 54 10.76 16.19 -23.78
N ASP A 55 10.22 17.20 -23.10
CA ASP A 55 10.64 18.60 -23.23
C ASP A 55 11.82 18.94 -22.31
N LEU A 56 13.04 18.82 -22.84
CA LEU A 56 14.26 19.16 -22.09
C LEU A 56 14.33 20.67 -21.78
N PRO A 57 14.39 21.08 -20.51
CA PRO A 57 14.53 22.48 -20.16
C PRO A 57 15.93 23.01 -20.48
N THR A 58 15.98 24.23 -21.02
CA THR A 58 17.24 25.00 -21.14
C THR A 58 17.45 25.83 -19.88
N PHE A 59 18.58 25.61 -19.22
CA PHE A 59 19.03 26.40 -18.08
C PHE A 59 20.04 27.46 -18.54
N HIS A 60 19.90 28.67 -18.00
CA HIS A 60 20.75 29.82 -18.32
C HIS A 60 21.48 30.27 -17.06
N ASP A 61 22.73 30.70 -17.24
CA ASP A 61 23.69 31.15 -16.21
C ASP A 61 24.06 30.10 -15.14
N HIS A 62 23.09 29.32 -14.67
CA HIS A 62 23.20 28.41 -13.54
C HIS A 62 22.33 27.16 -13.70
N LEU A 63 22.82 26.01 -13.21
CA LEU A 63 22.04 24.77 -13.04
C LEU A 63 22.47 24.05 -11.76
N ALA A 64 21.54 23.89 -10.80
CA ALA A 64 21.71 23.07 -9.62
C ALA A 64 20.87 21.78 -9.69
N ILE A 65 21.50 20.66 -9.31
CA ILE A 65 20.89 19.34 -9.16
C ILE A 65 21.17 18.84 -7.75
N GLY A 66 20.17 18.87 -6.88
CA GLY A 66 20.26 18.45 -5.49
C GLY A 66 19.44 17.19 -5.21
N PHE A 67 20.02 16.15 -4.60
CA PHE A 67 19.31 14.91 -4.27
C PHE A 67 19.92 14.26 -3.04
N ASP A 68 19.14 13.42 -2.35
CA ASP A 68 19.67 12.57 -1.29
C ASP A 68 20.12 11.25 -1.92
N LEU A 69 21.34 10.82 -1.62
CA LEU A 69 21.94 9.61 -2.15
C LEU A 69 22.17 8.60 -1.02
N SER A 70 21.90 7.33 -1.31
CA SER A 70 22.33 6.20 -0.50
C SER A 70 23.12 5.23 -1.38
N LEU A 71 24.38 4.96 -1.00
CA LEU A 71 25.28 4.05 -1.72
C LEU A 71 25.55 2.80 -0.88
N TRP A 72 25.38 1.64 -1.51
CA TRP A 72 25.41 0.34 -0.84
C TRP A 72 26.59 -0.51 -1.31
N ASP A 73 27.18 -0.16 -2.46
CA ASP A 73 28.31 -0.85 -3.07
C ASP A 73 29.66 -0.29 -2.58
N ASN A 74 30.62 -1.18 -2.35
CA ASN A 74 32.01 -0.89 -2.06
C ASN A 74 32.98 -1.74 -2.91
N GLN A 75 32.52 -2.28 -4.04
CA GLN A 75 33.29 -3.22 -4.85
C GLN A 75 33.39 -2.79 -6.32
N HIS A 76 32.45 -2.00 -6.83
CA HIS A 76 32.39 -1.70 -8.27
C HIS A 76 32.36 -0.20 -8.59
N LEU A 77 32.82 0.12 -9.81
CA LEU A 77 32.54 1.39 -10.46
C LEU A 77 31.07 1.44 -10.87
N GLY A 78 30.45 2.61 -10.74
CA GLY A 78 29.15 2.86 -11.36
C GLY A 78 28.86 4.35 -11.55
N TYR A 79 28.06 4.66 -12.55
CA TYR A 79 27.64 6.02 -12.88
C TYR A 79 26.32 6.34 -12.15
N ILE A 80 26.34 7.38 -11.32
CA ILE A 80 25.18 7.83 -10.54
C ILE A 80 24.31 8.76 -11.38
N LEU A 81 24.94 9.80 -11.94
CA LEU A 81 24.29 10.88 -12.67
C LEU A 81 25.09 11.17 -13.95
N ASN A 82 24.39 11.40 -15.04
CA ASN A 82 24.95 11.81 -16.32
C ASN A 82 24.14 13.00 -16.90
N LEU A 83 24.86 13.94 -17.49
CA LEU A 83 24.31 15.07 -18.23
C LEU A 83 24.92 15.05 -19.63
N THR A 84 24.10 14.87 -20.65
CA THR A 84 24.50 14.99 -22.06
C THR A 84 23.88 16.25 -22.66
N ASP A 85 24.69 17.20 -23.10
CA ASP A 85 24.21 18.44 -23.72
C ASP A 85 23.84 18.26 -25.21
N ASP A 86 23.21 19.29 -25.78
CA ASP A 86 22.78 19.35 -27.18
C ASP A 86 23.93 19.34 -28.21
N LYS A 87 25.18 19.49 -27.75
CA LYS A 87 26.40 19.39 -28.57
C LYS A 87 27.09 18.03 -28.42
N GLY A 88 26.54 17.12 -27.63
CA GLY A 88 27.11 15.81 -27.34
C GLY A 88 28.26 15.83 -26.32
N ASN A 89 28.49 16.92 -25.59
CA ASN A 89 29.36 16.87 -24.42
C ASN A 89 28.64 16.10 -23.30
N SER A 90 29.38 15.23 -22.63
CA SER A 90 28.86 14.38 -21.55
C SER A 90 29.63 14.64 -20.26
N TYR A 91 28.90 14.82 -19.18
CA TYR A 91 29.42 15.05 -17.83
C TYR A 91 28.82 14.02 -16.89
N SER A 92 29.63 13.39 -16.05
CA SER A 92 29.16 12.33 -15.17
C SER A 92 29.62 12.48 -13.73
N LEU A 93 28.77 12.05 -12.81
CA LEU A 93 29.13 11.76 -11.42
C LEU A 93 29.15 10.23 -11.26
N SER A 94 30.33 9.66 -11.06
CA SER A 94 30.52 8.22 -10.83
C SER A 94 31.01 7.93 -9.41
N ALA A 95 30.64 6.77 -8.88
CA ALA A 95 31.19 6.22 -7.66
C ALA A 95 32.19 5.13 -8.01
N ILE A 96 33.36 5.15 -7.38
CA ILE A 96 34.35 4.07 -7.48
C ILE A 96 34.90 3.76 -6.10
N TYR A 97 35.14 2.47 -5.86
CA TYR A 97 35.90 2.01 -4.71
C TYR A 97 37.27 1.50 -5.16
N ASN A 98 38.33 2.23 -4.84
CA ASN A 98 39.71 1.82 -5.14
C ASN A 98 40.66 2.37 -4.06
N HIS A 99 41.02 1.53 -3.08
CA HIS A 99 41.78 1.93 -1.88
C HIS A 99 41.15 3.10 -1.10
N GLY A 100 39.82 3.22 -1.19
CA GLY A 100 39.02 4.31 -0.65
C GLY A 100 37.80 4.56 -1.53
N SER A 101 36.79 5.18 -0.94
CA SER A 101 35.51 5.43 -1.58
C SER A 101 35.49 6.85 -2.15
N PHE A 102 35.24 7.02 -3.45
CA PHE A 102 35.25 8.34 -4.08
C PHE A 102 34.04 8.57 -4.97
N LEU A 103 33.51 9.80 -4.93
CA LEU A 103 32.69 10.35 -6.00
C LEU A 103 33.56 11.13 -6.96
N ASN A 104 33.43 10.84 -8.24
CA ASN A 104 34.24 11.40 -9.31
C ASN A 104 33.34 12.18 -10.25
N PHE A 105 33.63 13.47 -10.44
CA PHE A 105 32.97 14.28 -11.44
C PHE A 105 33.86 14.40 -12.67
N ASN A 106 33.34 14.01 -13.83
CA ASN A 106 34.11 13.84 -15.05
C ASN A 106 33.57 14.71 -16.17
N ILE A 107 34.48 15.14 -17.05
CA ILE A 107 34.14 15.36 -18.45
C ILE A 107 34.44 14.04 -19.14
N ASP A 108 33.38 13.39 -19.62
CA ASP A 108 33.46 12.02 -20.12
C ASP A 108 34.43 11.91 -21.28
N SER A 109 35.22 10.84 -21.28
CA SER A 109 36.30 10.57 -22.26
C SER A 109 37.41 11.64 -22.33
N ARG A 110 37.48 12.59 -21.39
CA ARG A 110 38.50 13.66 -21.39
C ARG A 110 39.26 13.78 -20.07
N SER A 111 38.57 13.98 -18.95
CA SER A 111 39.24 14.26 -17.67
C SER A 111 38.35 14.04 -16.45
N ASN A 112 38.93 13.53 -15.36
CA ASN A 112 38.36 13.65 -14.03
C ASN A 112 38.63 15.07 -13.47
N LYS A 113 37.57 15.79 -13.10
CA LYS A 113 37.67 17.18 -12.60
C LYS A 113 37.65 17.28 -11.08
N LEU A 114 36.93 16.37 -10.42
CA LEU A 114 36.88 16.28 -8.97
C LEU A 114 36.94 14.81 -8.57
N SER A 115 37.71 14.51 -7.54
CA SER A 115 37.68 13.26 -6.81
C SER A 115 37.40 13.55 -5.33
N ILE A 116 36.22 13.14 -4.87
CA ILE A 116 35.64 13.53 -3.59
C ILE A 116 35.64 12.31 -2.67
N PRO A 117 36.44 12.30 -1.59
CA PRO A 117 36.48 11.17 -0.68
C PRO A 117 35.17 11.06 0.10
N LEU A 118 34.63 9.84 0.16
CA LEU A 118 33.51 9.44 1.01
C LEU A 118 34.04 8.65 2.20
N ALA A 119 33.49 8.90 3.39
CA ALA A 119 33.78 8.09 4.55
C ALA A 119 33.02 6.76 4.44
N ASP A 120 33.66 5.63 4.78
CA ASP A 120 33.03 4.29 4.73
C ASP A 120 31.76 4.20 5.56
N THR A 121 31.66 5.02 6.62
CA THR A 121 30.44 5.09 7.42
C THR A 121 29.23 5.53 6.60
N MET A 122 29.39 6.24 5.48
CA MET A 122 28.32 6.69 4.57
C MET A 122 27.87 5.59 3.60
N LEU A 123 28.68 4.57 3.35
CA LEU A 123 28.41 3.49 2.39
C LEU A 123 27.62 2.36 3.05
N LYS A 124 26.38 2.66 3.42
CA LYS A 124 25.46 1.68 4.02
C LYS A 124 24.09 1.81 3.41
N ARG A 125 23.42 0.66 3.27
CA ARG A 125 22.02 0.60 2.83
C ARG A 125 21.17 1.57 3.65
N ARG A 126 20.40 2.42 2.94
CA ARG A 126 19.50 3.44 3.49
C ARG A 126 20.13 4.49 4.40
N LYS A 127 21.46 4.56 4.46
CA LYS A 127 22.13 5.76 4.98
C LYS A 127 22.15 6.81 3.88
N TRP A 128 21.46 7.92 4.15
CA TRP A 128 21.27 9.02 3.20
C TRP A 128 22.25 10.15 3.49
N PHE A 129 22.82 10.73 2.43
CA PHE A 129 23.59 11.97 2.49
C PHE A 129 23.20 12.88 1.33
N LYS A 130 23.24 14.20 1.56
CA LYS A 130 22.84 15.18 0.56
C LYS A 130 23.97 15.39 -0.44
N VAL A 131 23.64 15.30 -1.73
CA VAL A 131 24.50 15.66 -2.86
C VAL A 131 23.89 16.87 -3.56
N ILE A 132 24.71 17.87 -3.88
CA ILE A 132 24.34 18.99 -4.75
C ILE A 132 25.41 19.13 -5.81
N VAL A 133 25.02 19.07 -7.08
CA VAL A 133 25.88 19.40 -8.23
C VAL A 133 25.44 20.77 -8.75
N ASP A 134 26.34 21.74 -8.67
CA ASP A 134 26.10 23.16 -8.93
C ASP A 134 26.96 23.61 -10.11
N LEU A 135 26.34 23.88 -11.25
CA LEU A 135 27.01 24.29 -12.49
C LEU A 135 26.83 25.80 -12.70
N ASP A 136 27.92 26.54 -12.58
CA ASP A 136 28.01 27.95 -13.01
C ASP A 136 28.37 27.96 -14.50
N LEU A 137 27.33 28.03 -15.32
CA LEU A 137 27.42 27.91 -16.78
C LEU A 137 28.08 29.14 -17.40
N LYS A 138 27.94 30.30 -16.75
CA LYS A 138 28.54 31.57 -17.19
C LYS A 138 30.01 31.67 -16.81
N GLY A 139 30.35 31.25 -15.60
CA GLY A 139 31.70 31.27 -15.06
C GLY A 139 32.55 30.03 -15.39
N ASP A 140 31.97 29.05 -16.10
CA ASP A 140 32.58 27.76 -16.47
C ASP A 140 33.15 26.98 -15.27
N LYS A 141 32.32 26.81 -14.24
CA LYS A 141 32.69 26.17 -12.97
C LYS A 141 31.66 25.15 -12.52
N VAL A 142 32.13 24.21 -11.71
CA VAL A 142 31.30 23.25 -10.99
C VAL A 142 31.62 23.29 -9.50
N GLY A 143 30.59 23.31 -8.67
CA GLY A 143 30.64 23.02 -7.25
C GLY A 143 29.89 21.73 -6.94
N ILE A 144 30.47 20.84 -6.14
CA ILE A 144 29.78 19.65 -5.63
C ILE A 144 29.77 19.70 -4.11
N SER A 145 28.59 19.63 -3.52
CA SER A 145 28.40 19.58 -2.07
C SER A 145 28.05 18.16 -1.62
N ILE A 146 28.77 17.64 -0.63
CA ILE A 146 28.43 16.41 0.09
C ILE A 146 28.18 16.77 1.55
N ASN A 147 26.93 16.62 2.03
CA ASN A 147 26.51 17.04 3.37
C ASN A 147 26.95 18.47 3.73
N GLY A 148 26.85 19.40 2.78
CA GLY A 148 27.23 20.81 2.97
C GLY A 148 28.71 21.13 2.76
N LYS A 149 29.59 20.12 2.64
CA LYS A 149 31.00 20.34 2.32
C LYS A 149 31.20 20.45 0.81
N TRP A 150 31.75 21.58 0.36
CA TRP A 150 31.90 21.92 -1.06
C TRP A 150 33.27 21.58 -1.63
N TYR A 151 33.26 21.10 -2.88
CA TYR A 151 34.41 20.80 -3.73
C TYR A 151 34.22 21.51 -5.06
N ARG A 152 35.26 22.13 -5.64
CA ARG A 152 35.10 23.02 -6.80
C ARG A 152 36.15 22.78 -7.87
N ALA A 153 35.73 22.88 -9.13
CA ALA A 153 36.60 22.82 -10.31
C ALA A 153 36.12 23.80 -11.38
N ALA A 154 36.96 24.01 -12.40
CA ALA A 154 36.69 24.91 -13.53
C ALA A 154 37.13 24.28 -14.86
N GLY A 155 36.84 24.96 -15.97
CA GLY A 155 37.28 24.56 -17.30
C GLY A 155 36.46 23.38 -17.84
N LEU A 156 35.12 23.46 -17.75
CA LEU A 156 34.20 22.44 -18.23
C LEU A 156 33.81 22.64 -19.70
N GLY A 157 34.01 23.85 -20.22
CA GLY A 157 33.63 24.25 -21.57
C GLY A 157 32.20 24.80 -21.69
N PHE A 158 31.62 25.29 -20.60
CA PHE A 158 30.29 25.90 -20.63
C PHE A 158 30.29 27.26 -21.35
N ASN A 159 29.15 27.62 -21.96
CA ASN A 159 28.98 28.85 -22.74
C ASN A 159 27.77 29.69 -22.28
N GLY A 160 27.44 29.64 -20.99
CA GLY A 160 26.36 30.43 -20.37
C GLY A 160 24.97 29.80 -20.40
N LYS A 161 24.76 28.68 -21.10
CA LYS A 161 23.51 27.92 -21.09
C LYS A 161 23.73 26.44 -21.35
N ILE A 162 22.79 25.61 -20.94
CA ILE A 162 22.80 24.17 -21.23
C ILE A 162 21.37 23.65 -21.41
N THR A 163 21.16 22.85 -22.45
CA THR A 163 19.99 21.98 -22.59
C THR A 163 20.52 20.56 -22.49
N ALA A 164 20.27 19.88 -21.38
CA ALA A 164 20.89 18.59 -21.11
C ALA A 164 19.84 17.50 -20.82
N LYS A 165 20.09 16.31 -21.37
CA LYS A 165 19.44 15.08 -20.93
C LYS A 165 20.06 14.68 -19.59
N ILE A 166 19.28 14.79 -18.52
CA ILE A 166 19.69 14.45 -17.16
C ILE A 166 19.22 13.03 -16.86
N THR A 167 20.16 12.10 -16.66
CA THR A 167 19.86 10.68 -16.44
C THR A 167 20.58 10.16 -15.19
N PHE A 168 19.85 9.43 -14.33
CA PHE A 168 20.44 8.67 -13.23
C PHE A 168 20.56 7.19 -13.59
N GLY A 169 21.64 6.56 -13.11
CA GLY A 169 21.93 5.16 -13.39
C GLY A 169 22.33 4.90 -14.84
N LYS A 170 21.77 3.83 -15.42
CA LYS A 170 22.09 3.41 -16.79
C LYS A 170 21.74 4.53 -17.76
N ASN A 171 22.63 4.83 -18.69
CA ASN A 171 22.43 5.86 -19.71
C ASN A 171 22.97 5.37 -21.07
N GLU A 172 22.92 6.23 -22.08
CA GLU A 172 23.33 5.89 -23.46
C GLU A 172 24.83 5.58 -23.58
N HIS A 173 25.65 6.19 -22.72
CA HIS A 173 27.10 6.02 -22.75
C HIS A 173 27.60 4.93 -21.80
N TYR A 174 26.90 4.74 -20.68
CA TYR A 174 27.35 3.89 -19.59
C TYR A 174 26.26 2.98 -19.07
N SER A 175 26.60 1.69 -18.97
CA SER A 175 25.70 0.68 -18.43
C SER A 175 25.95 0.37 -16.96
N ASP A 176 27.10 0.76 -16.41
CA ASP A 176 27.49 0.44 -15.04
C ASP A 176 26.77 1.34 -14.04
N VAL A 177 26.02 0.71 -13.14
CA VAL A 177 25.17 1.38 -12.15
C VAL A 177 25.58 0.89 -10.77
N PRO A 178 25.97 1.79 -9.85
CA PRO A 178 26.35 1.37 -8.51
C PRO A 178 25.09 0.93 -7.77
N ASN A 179 25.25 0.08 -6.75
CA ASN A 179 24.12 -0.26 -5.89
C ASN A 179 23.73 0.98 -5.07
N MET A 180 22.63 1.60 -5.46
CA MET A 180 22.26 2.93 -4.97
C MET A 180 20.74 3.14 -4.90
N ALA A 181 20.36 4.15 -4.14
CA ALA A 181 19.03 4.74 -4.19
C ALA A 181 19.12 6.27 -4.09
N ILE A 182 18.15 6.97 -4.69
CA ILE A 182 18.02 8.42 -4.58
C ILE A 182 16.61 8.81 -4.12
N LYS A 183 16.48 9.99 -3.51
CA LYS A 183 15.19 10.62 -3.20
C LYS A 183 15.32 12.15 -3.12
N ASN A 184 14.18 12.83 -3.06
CA ASN A 184 14.12 14.29 -2.88
C ASN A 184 15.00 15.04 -3.90
N LEU A 185 14.84 14.70 -5.18
CA LEU A 185 15.56 15.31 -6.30
C LEU A 185 14.97 16.70 -6.58
N VAL A 186 15.83 17.69 -6.67
CA VAL A 186 15.52 19.06 -7.06
C VAL A 186 16.43 19.43 -8.21
N VAL A 187 15.87 19.90 -9.31
CA VAL A 187 16.60 20.47 -10.44
C VAL A 187 16.14 21.91 -10.62
N SER A 188 17.06 22.86 -10.57
CA SER A 188 16.71 24.28 -10.59
C SER A 188 17.77 25.18 -11.21
N ASN A 189 17.36 26.37 -11.62
CA ASN A 189 18.22 27.55 -11.78
C ASN A 189 17.63 28.71 -10.96
N ASP A 190 18.09 29.94 -11.22
CA ASP A 190 17.62 31.14 -10.54
C ASP A 190 16.11 31.44 -10.76
N ASP A 191 15.52 30.95 -11.85
CA ASP A 191 14.13 31.27 -12.24
C ASP A 191 13.12 30.13 -12.03
N LYS A 192 13.56 28.88 -12.16
CA LYS A 192 12.69 27.68 -12.18
C LYS A 192 13.24 26.60 -11.27
N SER A 193 12.35 25.85 -10.64
CA SER A 193 12.68 24.70 -9.80
C SER A 193 11.68 23.57 -10.05
N TYR A 194 12.20 22.37 -10.28
CA TYR A 194 11.46 21.12 -10.43
C TYR A 194 11.82 20.21 -9.27
N THR A 195 10.82 19.79 -8.49
CA THR A 195 11.03 18.91 -7.33
C THR A 195 10.35 17.57 -7.55
N PHE A 196 11.13 16.49 -7.46
CA PHE A 196 10.70 15.09 -7.59
C PHE A 196 10.98 14.37 -6.27
N LEU A 197 9.92 13.95 -5.58
CA LEU A 197 10.09 13.22 -4.31
C LEU A 197 10.54 11.78 -4.51
N LEU A 198 10.19 11.18 -5.66
CA LEU A 198 10.37 9.75 -5.93
C LEU A 198 9.58 8.91 -4.91
N SER A 199 8.27 9.18 -4.85
CA SER A 199 7.33 8.60 -3.91
C SER A 199 6.34 7.64 -4.56
N GLU A 200 6.41 7.49 -5.88
CA GLU A 200 5.62 6.55 -6.66
C GLU A 200 5.82 5.12 -6.13
N TRP A 201 4.80 4.29 -6.22
CA TRP A 201 4.84 2.89 -5.76
C TRP A 201 4.74 1.89 -6.92
N THR A 202 4.39 2.36 -8.12
CA THR A 202 4.27 1.54 -9.33
C THR A 202 4.45 2.40 -10.59
N GLY A 203 4.56 1.74 -11.75
CA GLY A 203 4.69 2.40 -13.04
C GLY A 203 6.08 2.96 -13.32
N ASN A 204 6.22 3.53 -14.51
CA ASN A 204 7.47 4.04 -15.07
C ASN A 204 7.51 5.57 -15.16
N ASP A 205 6.39 6.25 -14.95
CA ASP A 205 6.33 7.71 -14.98
C ASP A 205 6.71 8.29 -13.61
N VAL A 206 7.36 9.46 -13.62
CA VAL A 206 7.80 10.16 -12.42
C VAL A 206 7.26 11.58 -12.41
N PHE A 207 6.63 11.95 -11.30
CA PHE A 207 5.87 13.19 -11.18
C PHE A 207 6.60 14.21 -10.29
N THR A 208 6.43 15.49 -10.63
CA THR A 208 6.83 16.58 -9.75
C THR A 208 5.89 16.69 -8.55
N VAL A 209 6.31 17.42 -7.51
CA VAL A 209 5.44 17.78 -6.37
C VAL A 209 4.15 18.48 -6.80
N ASP A 210 4.19 19.20 -7.93
CA ASP A 210 3.07 19.94 -8.52
C ASP A 210 2.16 19.05 -9.39
N GLY A 211 2.54 17.79 -9.61
CA GLY A 211 1.78 16.81 -10.38
C GLY A 211 2.13 16.70 -11.86
N ASP A 212 3.20 17.36 -12.31
CA ASP A 212 3.62 17.29 -13.72
C ASP A 212 4.34 15.96 -13.99
N ASN A 213 3.90 15.22 -15.01
CA ASN A 213 4.53 13.99 -15.48
C ASN A 213 5.73 14.32 -16.38
N LEU A 214 6.91 14.53 -15.77
CA LEU A 214 8.10 14.96 -16.51
C LEU A 214 9.14 13.85 -16.65
N GLY A 215 9.24 12.93 -15.69
CA GLY A 215 10.29 11.92 -15.67
C GLY A 215 9.81 10.55 -16.15
N HIS A 216 10.76 9.72 -16.58
CA HIS A 216 10.54 8.33 -16.96
C HIS A 216 11.65 7.45 -16.38
N VAL A 217 11.29 6.32 -15.79
CA VAL A 217 12.20 5.34 -15.23
C VAL A 217 11.99 3.96 -15.83
N ASP A 218 13.07 3.34 -16.31
CA ASP A 218 13.09 1.95 -16.73
C ASP A 218 13.51 1.05 -15.57
N ASN A 219 12.86 -0.11 -15.43
CA ASN A 219 13.08 -1.07 -14.35
C ASN A 219 13.06 -0.43 -12.95
N PRO A 220 12.00 0.31 -12.55
CA PRO A 220 11.98 0.98 -11.25
C PRO A 220 11.88 0.00 -10.09
N ALA A 221 12.60 0.30 -9.01
CA ALA A 221 12.41 -0.33 -7.70
C ALA A 221 12.01 0.74 -6.66
N TRP A 222 10.71 0.95 -6.52
CA TRP A 222 10.14 1.96 -5.64
C TRP A 222 10.24 1.59 -4.16
N LEU A 223 11.00 2.38 -3.37
CA LEU A 223 11.28 2.07 -1.96
C LEU A 223 10.09 2.25 -1.03
N ILE A 224 9.04 2.93 -1.48
CA ILE A 224 7.78 3.08 -0.73
C ILE A 224 7.11 1.73 -0.48
N ASN A 225 7.24 0.78 -1.43
CA ASN A 225 6.67 -0.56 -1.29
C ASN A 225 7.24 -1.31 -0.09
N GLU A 226 8.57 -1.24 0.12
CA GLU A 226 9.23 -1.86 1.29
C GLU A 226 8.85 -1.19 2.62
N SER A 227 8.28 0.02 2.57
CA SER A 227 7.90 0.82 3.74
C SER A 227 6.39 0.78 4.01
N TYR A 228 5.62 0.07 3.17
CA TYR A 228 4.18 -0.13 3.34
C TYR A 228 3.81 -1.62 3.37
N PHE A 229 4.33 -2.43 2.43
CA PHE A 229 4.05 -3.86 2.38
C PHE A 229 5.05 -4.67 3.17
N TRP A 230 4.53 -5.63 3.93
CA TRP A 230 5.33 -6.62 4.64
C TRP A 230 5.88 -7.66 3.67
N LYS A 231 7.20 -7.87 3.72
CA LYS A 231 7.87 -8.94 2.96
C LYS A 231 8.06 -10.15 3.86
N GLN A 232 7.50 -11.30 3.48
CA GLN A 232 7.81 -12.56 4.18
C GLN A 232 9.28 -12.94 3.91
N LYS A 233 10.02 -13.16 4.99
CA LYS A 233 11.46 -13.44 4.98
C LYS A 233 11.76 -14.87 5.39
N PHE A 234 10.94 -15.44 6.27
CA PHE A 234 11.12 -16.80 6.76
C PHE A 234 9.77 -17.48 6.98
N VAL A 235 9.70 -18.77 6.70
CA VAL A 235 8.61 -19.66 7.10
C VAL A 235 9.17 -21.05 7.37
N HIS A 236 8.82 -21.62 8.52
CA HIS A 236 9.17 -22.99 8.85
C HIS A 236 8.13 -23.62 9.75
N THR A 237 7.75 -24.86 9.46
CA THR A 237 6.82 -25.66 10.26
C THR A 237 7.60 -26.70 11.06
N PHE A 238 7.40 -26.68 12.37
CA PHE A 238 8.04 -27.58 13.32
C PHE A 238 7.06 -28.67 13.75
N ASN A 239 7.57 -29.89 13.88
CA ASN A 239 6.82 -31.03 14.45
C ASN A 239 6.83 -31.05 15.99
N GLU A 240 7.27 -29.96 16.60
CA GLU A 240 7.21 -29.65 18.02
C GLU A 240 6.87 -28.15 18.19
N VAL A 241 6.64 -27.72 19.43
CA VAL A 241 6.54 -26.29 19.76
C VAL A 241 7.93 -25.66 19.72
N ALA A 242 8.08 -24.56 18.97
CA ALA A 242 9.32 -23.80 18.88
C ALA A 242 9.10 -22.37 19.39
N GLY A 243 10.04 -21.84 20.18
CA GLY A 243 10.02 -20.44 20.61
C GLY A 243 10.91 -19.58 19.73
N ILE A 244 10.60 -18.28 19.62
CA ILE A 244 11.34 -17.32 18.78
C ILE A 244 11.59 -16.01 19.50
N ASN A 245 12.79 -15.47 19.36
CA ASN A 245 13.13 -14.11 19.76
C ASN A 245 14.09 -13.44 18.75
N PHE A 246 14.29 -12.13 18.93
CA PHE A 246 15.23 -11.34 18.16
C PHE A 246 16.40 -10.85 19.02
N ASN A 247 17.63 -11.04 18.53
CA ASN A 247 18.84 -10.51 19.14
C ASN A 247 19.30 -9.25 18.38
N GLU A 248 19.03 -8.07 18.93
CA GLU A 248 19.39 -6.79 18.31
C GLU A 248 20.91 -6.52 18.26
N LYS A 249 21.69 -7.13 19.17
CA LYS A 249 23.15 -6.98 19.20
C LYS A 249 23.77 -7.62 17.96
N ASN A 250 23.25 -8.77 17.54
CA ASN A 250 23.76 -9.53 16.40
C ASN A 250 22.85 -9.45 15.15
N GLU A 251 21.72 -8.74 15.23
CA GLU A 251 20.75 -8.55 14.13
C GLU A 251 20.17 -9.85 13.56
N GLN A 252 19.94 -10.84 14.42
CA GLN A 252 19.48 -12.16 14.03
C GLN A 252 18.33 -12.65 14.90
N PHE A 253 17.41 -13.39 14.28
CA PHE A 253 16.44 -14.19 15.00
C PHE A 253 17.09 -15.45 15.51
N PHE A 254 16.63 -15.94 16.65
CA PHE A 254 16.91 -17.30 17.07
C PHE A 254 15.62 -18.01 17.44
N ILE A 255 15.50 -19.23 16.95
CA ILE A 255 14.35 -20.10 17.08
C ILE A 255 14.84 -21.35 17.80
N PHE A 256 14.35 -21.57 19.03
CA PHE A 256 14.77 -22.71 19.83
C PHE A 256 13.72 -23.80 19.83
N LYS A 257 14.21 -25.04 19.85
CA LYS A 257 13.46 -26.27 20.08
C LYS A 257 14.01 -26.95 21.34
N SER A 258 13.46 -28.11 21.68
CA SER A 258 13.95 -28.89 22.82
C SER A 258 15.41 -29.34 22.70
N ASP A 259 15.92 -29.48 21.47
CA ASP A 259 17.22 -30.10 21.16
C ASP A 259 18.19 -29.21 20.36
N SER A 260 17.73 -28.10 19.79
CA SER A 260 18.51 -27.28 18.86
C SER A 260 18.07 -25.83 18.84
N LEU A 261 18.99 -24.99 18.36
CA LEU A 261 18.83 -23.57 18.16
C LEU A 261 19.12 -23.22 16.70
N MET A 262 18.12 -22.65 16.03
CA MET A 262 18.23 -22.14 14.67
C MET A 262 18.41 -20.64 14.70
N PHE A 263 19.44 -20.13 14.04
CA PHE A 263 19.70 -18.71 13.83
C PHE A 263 19.27 -18.32 12.43
N TYR A 264 18.55 -17.20 12.31
CA TYR A 264 18.16 -16.62 11.03
C TYR A 264 18.61 -15.16 10.93
N ASP A 265 19.52 -14.90 9.99
CA ASP A 265 19.95 -13.55 9.62
C ASP A 265 19.05 -13.05 8.49
N ALA A 266 18.13 -12.14 8.84
CA ALA A 266 17.16 -11.60 7.89
C ALA A 266 17.81 -10.73 6.79
N GLY A 267 18.99 -10.15 7.06
CA GLY A 267 19.71 -9.32 6.10
C GLY A 267 20.42 -10.13 5.02
N ARG A 268 21.05 -11.25 5.40
CA ARG A 268 21.73 -12.18 4.48
C ARG A 268 20.82 -13.29 3.95
N ASP A 269 19.62 -13.42 4.49
CA ASP A 269 18.71 -14.54 4.21
C ASP A 269 19.36 -15.90 4.50
N ALA A 270 20.15 -15.96 5.55
CA ALA A 270 20.95 -17.13 5.91
C ALA A 270 20.41 -17.79 7.17
N VAL A 271 20.36 -19.13 7.15
CA VAL A 271 19.94 -19.97 8.28
C VAL A 271 21.13 -20.82 8.72
N GLU A 272 21.39 -20.83 10.02
CA GLU A 272 22.34 -21.75 10.65
C GLU A 272 21.61 -22.51 11.77
N THR A 273 21.91 -23.78 11.99
CA THR A 273 21.32 -24.55 13.10
C THR A 273 22.40 -25.23 13.90
N LYS A 274 22.31 -25.13 15.23
CA LYS A 274 23.26 -25.74 16.18
C LYS A 274 22.49 -26.59 17.21
N PRO A 275 22.96 -27.80 17.53
CA PRO A 275 22.35 -28.59 18.60
C PRO A 275 22.68 -28.00 19.97
N PHE A 276 21.76 -28.16 20.93
CA PHE A 276 22.07 -27.95 22.34
C PHE A 276 22.94 -29.09 22.88
N LYS A 277 23.80 -28.77 23.86
CA LYS A 277 24.69 -29.75 24.51
C LYS A 277 23.95 -30.77 25.38
N ASN A 278 22.77 -30.41 25.84
CA ASN A 278 21.92 -31.21 26.71
C ASN A 278 20.44 -30.98 26.37
N LYS A 279 19.58 -31.87 26.86
CA LYS A 279 18.15 -31.81 26.60
C LYS A 279 17.46 -30.81 27.52
N LEU A 280 16.49 -30.09 26.97
CA LEU A 280 15.59 -29.24 27.74
C LEU A 280 14.76 -30.07 28.75
N ALA A 281 14.75 -29.64 30.01
CA ALA A 281 14.01 -30.28 31.09
C ALA A 281 12.56 -29.76 31.25
N VAL A 282 12.23 -28.62 30.64
CA VAL A 282 10.89 -28.00 30.67
C VAL A 282 10.11 -28.41 29.42
N PRO A 283 8.88 -28.91 29.52
CA PRO A 283 8.07 -29.20 28.35
C PRO A 283 7.69 -27.91 27.61
N LEU A 284 7.79 -27.92 26.28
CA LEU A 284 7.40 -26.77 25.44
C LEU A 284 5.90 -26.86 25.12
N HIS A 285 5.07 -26.04 25.78
CA HIS A 285 3.64 -25.95 25.51
C HIS A 285 3.30 -24.71 24.69
N LEU A 286 3.84 -23.55 25.07
CA LEU A 286 3.65 -22.30 24.35
C LEU A 286 4.95 -21.78 23.72
N GLY A 287 6.12 -22.22 24.21
CA GLY A 287 7.41 -21.70 23.76
C GLY A 287 7.63 -20.23 24.16
N LYS A 288 6.93 -19.76 25.20
CA LYS A 288 7.02 -18.39 25.71
C LYS A 288 8.39 -18.16 26.35
N SER A 289 9.01 -17.05 25.98
CA SER A 289 10.37 -16.74 26.41
C SER A 289 10.60 -15.24 26.46
N ILE A 290 11.67 -14.84 27.14
CA ILE A 290 12.15 -13.47 27.19
C ILE A 290 13.68 -13.47 27.18
N VAL A 291 14.29 -12.47 26.53
CA VAL A 291 15.75 -12.41 26.34
C VAL A 291 16.36 -11.32 27.19
N ASN A 292 17.38 -11.69 27.96
CA ASN A 292 18.30 -10.76 28.60
C ASN A 292 19.52 -10.53 27.71
N LEU A 293 19.50 -9.44 26.94
CA LEU A 293 20.57 -9.11 26.00
C LEU A 293 21.86 -8.63 26.69
N LYS A 294 21.79 -8.21 27.97
CA LYS A 294 22.97 -7.85 28.76
C LYS A 294 23.82 -9.09 29.08
N GLU A 295 23.15 -10.21 29.33
CA GLU A 295 23.77 -11.50 29.69
C GLU A 295 23.84 -12.47 28.49
N ASN A 296 23.25 -12.08 27.35
CA ASN A 296 23.10 -12.90 26.15
C ASN A 296 22.38 -14.23 26.46
N GLU A 297 21.40 -14.17 27.37
CA GLU A 297 20.69 -15.32 27.92
C GLU A 297 19.20 -15.25 27.57
N CYS A 298 18.62 -16.38 27.20
CA CYS A 298 17.19 -16.52 26.93
C CYS A 298 16.54 -17.34 28.03
N TYR A 299 15.43 -16.84 28.59
CA TYR A 299 14.64 -17.50 29.61
C TYR A 299 13.35 -18.02 29.00
N LEU A 300 13.21 -19.35 28.96
CA LEU A 300 11.97 -20.05 28.66
C LEU A 300 11.17 -20.23 29.95
N TYR A 301 9.87 -20.05 29.90
CA TYR A 301 9.01 -20.30 31.04
C TYR A 301 7.64 -20.86 30.63
N GLU A 302 7.11 -21.73 31.48
CA GLU A 302 5.73 -22.22 31.43
C GLU A 302 5.04 -21.87 32.75
N VAL A 303 3.92 -21.16 32.66
CA VAL A 303 3.31 -20.53 33.84
C VAL A 303 2.33 -21.46 34.57
N LEU A 304 1.71 -22.41 33.87
CA LEU A 304 0.74 -23.33 34.44
C LEU A 304 1.41 -24.33 35.40
N ARG A 305 0.78 -24.53 36.58
CA ARG A 305 1.18 -25.55 37.54
C ARG A 305 1.09 -26.97 36.95
N ALA A 306 2.23 -27.65 36.86
CA ALA A 306 2.27 -29.06 36.49
C ALA A 306 1.67 -29.96 37.59
N PRO A 307 1.07 -31.12 37.24
CA PRO A 307 0.50 -32.07 38.22
C PRO A 307 1.50 -32.59 39.25
N GLN A 308 2.80 -32.60 38.90
CA GLN A 308 3.90 -32.95 39.78
C GLN A 308 4.96 -31.83 39.75
N PRO A 309 5.79 -31.65 40.80
CA PRO A 309 6.85 -30.64 40.80
C PRO A 309 7.88 -30.88 39.69
N SER A 310 7.72 -30.19 38.56
CA SER A 310 8.64 -30.21 37.42
C SER A 310 9.32 -28.84 37.25
N PRO A 311 10.51 -28.79 36.61
CA PRO A 311 11.03 -27.54 36.07
C PRO A 311 9.97 -26.83 35.23
N SER A 312 9.81 -25.53 35.46
CA SER A 312 8.90 -24.65 34.71
C SER A 312 9.64 -23.50 34.06
N ILE A 313 10.87 -23.22 34.49
CA ILE A 313 11.73 -22.18 33.94
C ILE A 313 13.10 -22.77 33.63
N ALA A 314 13.59 -22.54 32.43
CA ALA A 314 14.92 -22.90 31.99
C ALA A 314 15.55 -21.70 31.28
N SER A 315 16.87 -21.64 31.27
CA SER A 315 17.60 -20.65 30.51
C SER A 315 18.64 -21.29 29.61
N PHE A 316 19.08 -20.56 28.59
CA PHE A 316 20.27 -20.92 27.84
C PHE A 316 21.01 -19.65 27.41
N ASN A 317 22.33 -19.70 27.48
CA ASN A 317 23.16 -18.65 26.91
C ASN A 317 23.41 -18.91 25.42
N LEU A 318 23.25 -17.86 24.60
CA LEU A 318 23.31 -17.94 23.13
C LEU A 318 24.70 -18.31 22.58
N ASP A 319 25.76 -18.18 23.38
CA ASP A 319 27.12 -18.55 23.00
C ASP A 319 27.47 -19.98 23.45
N SER A 320 27.03 -20.39 24.64
CA SER A 320 27.39 -21.69 25.22
C SER A 320 26.52 -22.86 24.74
N LEU A 321 25.27 -22.59 24.33
CA LEU A 321 24.29 -23.57 23.83
C LEU A 321 24.06 -24.76 24.78
N SER A 322 23.94 -24.47 26.07
CA SER A 322 23.51 -25.42 27.10
C SER A 322 22.23 -24.91 27.76
N TRP A 323 21.28 -25.81 27.99
CA TRP A 323 20.12 -25.53 28.82
C TRP A 323 20.48 -25.63 30.30
N ASP A 324 20.09 -24.63 31.07
CA ASP A 324 20.28 -24.57 32.50
C ASP A 324 18.93 -24.59 33.21
N PHE A 325 18.85 -25.33 34.31
CA PHE A 325 17.70 -25.30 35.19
C PHE A 325 17.61 -23.94 35.87
N TYR A 326 16.45 -23.29 35.79
CA TYR A 326 16.26 -21.99 36.41
C TYR A 326 15.20 -21.98 37.52
N GLY A 327 14.10 -22.71 37.41
CA GLY A 327 13.08 -22.68 38.46
C GLY A 327 11.94 -23.66 38.26
N LYS A 328 11.16 -23.82 39.32
CA LYS A 328 9.90 -24.58 39.35
C LYS A 328 8.70 -23.68 39.66
N ALA A 329 8.91 -22.37 39.81
CA ALA A 329 7.83 -21.43 40.07
C ALA A 329 6.75 -21.51 38.99
N THR A 330 5.51 -21.61 39.44
CA THR A 330 4.32 -21.61 38.60
C THR A 330 3.30 -20.66 39.21
N ILE A 331 2.30 -20.30 38.43
CA ILE A 331 1.08 -19.68 38.91
C ILE A 331 -0.06 -20.70 38.83
N THR A 332 -1.12 -20.46 39.59
CA THR A 332 -2.20 -21.44 39.78
C THR A 332 -2.89 -21.83 38.47
N GLU A 333 -3.05 -20.89 37.55
CA GLU A 333 -3.85 -21.05 36.33
C GLU A 333 -3.03 -20.62 35.12
N GLN A 334 -3.26 -21.29 33.98
CA GLN A 334 -2.66 -20.89 32.71
C GLN A 334 -3.05 -19.45 32.37
N ARG A 335 -2.13 -18.69 31.78
CA ARG A 335 -2.39 -17.32 31.33
C ARG A 335 -2.09 -17.22 29.84
N HIS A 336 -3.05 -17.49 28.97
CA HIS A 336 -2.88 -17.20 27.56
C HIS A 336 -2.81 -15.69 27.33
N HIS A 337 -1.93 -15.28 26.40
CA HIS A 337 -1.72 -13.87 26.01
C HIS A 337 -1.51 -12.92 27.20
N HIS A 338 -0.75 -13.36 28.21
CA HIS A 338 -0.18 -12.45 29.20
C HIS A 338 1.00 -11.70 28.60
N ASN A 339 1.28 -10.52 29.14
CA ASN A 339 2.48 -9.78 28.81
C ASN A 339 3.65 -10.21 29.70
N ILE A 340 4.86 -10.21 29.13
CA ILE A 340 6.11 -10.33 29.88
C ILE A 340 7.06 -9.20 29.50
N PHE A 341 7.75 -8.61 30.47
CA PHE A 341 8.72 -7.54 30.23
C PHE A 341 9.75 -7.45 31.36
N TYR A 342 10.95 -6.95 31.06
CA TYR A 342 11.99 -6.64 32.05
C TYR A 342 11.82 -5.23 32.64
N ASP A 343 12.38 -5.03 33.84
CA ASP A 343 12.78 -3.69 34.28
C ASP A 343 13.92 -3.11 33.41
N LYS A 344 14.20 -1.81 33.56
CA LYS A 344 15.18 -1.10 32.74
C LYS A 344 16.60 -1.69 32.79
N ASP A 345 16.94 -2.40 33.87
CA ASP A 345 18.28 -2.93 34.14
C ASP A 345 18.42 -4.42 33.77
N PHE A 346 17.34 -5.04 33.27
CA PHE A 346 17.21 -6.46 32.95
C PHE A 346 17.42 -7.39 34.16
N ASN A 347 17.17 -6.90 35.38
CA ASN A 347 17.38 -7.67 36.59
C ASN A 347 16.16 -8.53 36.95
N ASN A 348 14.95 -8.05 36.63
CA ASN A 348 13.71 -8.72 36.98
C ASN A 348 12.74 -8.70 35.80
N PHE A 349 12.14 -9.86 35.48
CA PHE A 349 11.03 -9.93 34.54
C PHE A 349 9.69 -10.03 35.28
N TYR A 350 8.70 -9.33 34.74
CA TYR A 350 7.36 -9.18 35.26
C TYR A 350 6.35 -9.82 34.31
N LEU A 351 5.27 -10.36 34.85
CA LEU A 351 4.13 -10.90 34.11
C LEU A 351 2.89 -10.08 34.42
N PHE A 352 2.09 -9.77 33.41
CA PHE A 352 0.81 -9.07 33.56
C PHE A 352 -0.34 -9.73 32.81
N GLY A 353 -1.48 -9.87 33.49
CA GLY A 353 -2.77 -10.17 32.90
C GLY A 353 -2.92 -11.59 32.35
N GLY A 354 -3.55 -11.70 31.19
CA GLY A 354 -3.83 -12.94 30.48
C GLY A 354 -5.19 -13.56 30.80
N TYR A 355 -5.46 -14.70 30.19
CA TYR A 355 -6.73 -15.43 30.32
C TYR A 355 -6.51 -16.91 30.58
N GLY A 356 -7.33 -17.48 31.46
CA GLY A 356 -7.38 -18.91 31.70
C GLY A 356 -8.40 -19.27 32.77
N SER A 357 -8.86 -20.51 32.75
CA SER A 357 -9.87 -21.03 33.68
C SER A 357 -11.11 -20.14 33.76
N PHE A 358 -11.59 -19.73 32.57
CA PHE A 358 -12.76 -18.88 32.35
C PHE A 358 -12.67 -17.50 33.02
N LYS A 359 -11.45 -17.02 33.27
CA LYS A 359 -11.19 -15.71 33.87
C LYS A 359 -10.17 -14.90 33.08
N TYR A 360 -10.43 -13.59 33.01
CA TYR A 360 -9.46 -12.57 32.64
C TYR A 360 -8.75 -12.06 33.89
N TYR A 361 -7.50 -11.65 33.75
CA TYR A 361 -6.70 -11.20 34.89
C TYR A 361 -6.05 -9.84 34.64
N ASN A 362 -5.69 -9.15 35.73
CA ASN A 362 -4.95 -7.88 35.73
C ASN A 362 -3.84 -7.84 36.80
N ASN A 363 -3.53 -8.97 37.43
CA ASN A 363 -2.47 -9.02 38.43
C ASN A 363 -1.09 -8.88 37.77
N PHE A 364 -0.19 -8.21 38.48
CA PHE A 364 1.23 -8.19 38.16
C PHE A 364 1.95 -9.23 39.01
N PHE A 365 2.88 -9.95 38.40
CA PHE A 365 3.81 -10.83 39.11
C PHE A 365 5.23 -10.44 38.79
N LYS A 366 6.11 -10.59 39.77
CA LYS A 366 7.57 -10.50 39.63
C LYS A 366 8.14 -11.86 39.98
N TYR A 367 9.04 -12.38 39.16
CA TYR A 367 9.74 -13.62 39.52
C TYR A 367 10.82 -13.34 40.56
N ASP A 368 10.74 -14.01 41.71
CA ASP A 368 11.78 -14.03 42.74
C ASP A 368 12.58 -15.33 42.62
N LYS A 369 13.82 -15.20 42.15
CA LYS A 369 14.74 -16.31 41.95
C LYS A 369 15.20 -16.96 43.26
N ALA A 370 15.36 -16.19 44.33
CA ALA A 370 15.84 -16.73 45.60
C ALA A 370 14.76 -17.59 46.27
N ALA A 371 13.51 -17.16 46.15
CA ALA A 371 12.36 -17.91 46.66
C ALA A 371 11.82 -18.97 45.67
N ASP A 372 12.20 -18.92 44.39
CA ASP A 372 11.59 -19.68 43.29
C ASP A 372 10.06 -19.54 43.28
N THR A 373 9.59 -18.29 43.30
CA THR A 373 8.15 -17.96 43.31
C THR A 373 7.82 -16.78 42.41
N TRP A 374 6.61 -16.79 41.86
CA TRP A 374 6.00 -15.62 41.24
C TRP A 374 5.31 -14.78 42.32
N GLN A 375 5.94 -13.69 42.74
CA GLN A 375 5.40 -12.80 43.77
C GLN A 375 4.45 -11.78 43.16
N GLN A 376 3.20 -11.77 43.61
CA GLN A 376 2.23 -10.77 43.18
C GLN A 376 2.68 -9.37 43.62
N GLN A 377 2.67 -8.44 42.69
CA GLN A 377 3.04 -7.04 42.91
C GLN A 377 1.79 -6.18 43.04
N SER A 378 1.85 -5.20 43.94
CA SER A 378 0.81 -4.19 44.09
C SER A 378 1.29 -2.87 43.50
N PHE A 379 0.39 -2.18 42.81
CA PHE A 379 0.62 -0.86 42.22
C PHE A 379 -0.47 0.11 42.69
N THR A 380 -0.12 1.38 42.83
CA THR A 380 -1.02 2.47 43.19
C THR A 380 -1.44 3.27 41.96
N GLY A 381 -2.50 4.09 42.06
CA GLY A 381 -2.98 4.94 40.96
C GLY A 381 -4.16 4.34 40.20
N ASP A 382 -4.16 4.48 38.88
CA ASP A 382 -5.26 4.01 38.03
C ASP A 382 -5.30 2.47 37.95
N VAL A 383 -6.50 1.91 37.74
CA VAL A 383 -6.72 0.46 37.66
C VAL A 383 -6.82 0.01 36.21
N ILE A 384 -6.01 -0.98 35.84
CA ILE A 384 -6.16 -1.67 34.55
C ILE A 384 -7.17 -2.80 34.73
N ASN A 385 -8.26 -2.77 33.97
CA ASN A 385 -9.27 -3.83 34.02
C ASN A 385 -8.71 -5.19 33.55
N PRO A 386 -9.21 -6.32 34.08
CA PRO A 386 -8.83 -7.67 33.65
C PRO A 386 -8.90 -7.89 32.14
N ARG A 387 -7.81 -8.40 31.55
CA ARG A 387 -7.67 -8.55 30.09
C ARG A 387 -6.59 -9.54 29.67
N PHE A 388 -6.75 -10.05 28.47
CA PHE A 388 -5.71 -10.69 27.66
C PHE A 388 -5.61 -9.97 26.30
N PHE A 389 -4.66 -10.38 25.45
CA PHE A 389 -4.37 -9.69 24.18
C PHE A 389 -4.00 -8.21 24.34
N SER A 390 -3.46 -7.80 25.49
CA SER A 390 -2.85 -6.47 25.62
C SER A 390 -1.45 -6.48 25.02
N ALA A 391 -0.96 -5.33 24.60
CA ALA A 391 0.45 -5.15 24.21
C ALA A 391 1.22 -4.47 25.34
N ALA A 392 2.43 -4.93 25.63
CA ALA A 392 3.37 -4.26 26.54
C ALA A 392 4.64 -3.78 25.83
N SER A 393 5.20 -2.66 26.29
CA SER A 393 6.55 -2.23 25.91
C SER A 393 7.62 -2.88 26.79
N THR A 394 8.88 -2.77 26.37
CA THR A 394 10.00 -2.86 27.31
C THR A 394 10.03 -1.64 28.23
N ALA A 395 10.68 -1.77 29.38
CA ALA A 395 10.91 -0.64 30.27
C ALA A 395 11.88 0.36 29.61
N ASP A 396 11.58 1.64 29.71
CA ASP A 396 12.45 2.72 29.25
C ASP A 396 13.47 3.12 30.34
N GLN A 397 14.29 4.14 30.05
CA GLN A 397 15.31 4.65 30.97
C GLN A 397 14.76 5.18 32.32
N ASN A 398 13.47 5.51 32.38
CA ASN A 398 12.78 5.94 33.61
C ASN A 398 12.09 4.77 34.33
N ASN A 399 12.34 3.55 33.87
CA ASN A 399 11.64 2.33 34.30
C ASN A 399 10.12 2.41 34.05
N ASP A 400 9.70 3.14 33.01
CA ASP A 400 8.31 3.20 32.56
C ASP A 400 8.03 2.11 31.53
N VAL A 401 6.92 1.39 31.71
CA VAL A 401 6.36 0.40 30.77
C VAL A 401 5.00 0.90 30.30
N TYR A 402 4.69 0.71 29.02
CA TYR A 402 3.38 1.03 28.44
C TYR A 402 2.57 -0.24 28.23
N ILE A 403 1.29 -0.24 28.63
CA ILE A 403 0.33 -1.31 28.33
C ILE A 403 -0.83 -0.72 27.54
N PHE A 404 -1.11 -1.30 26.37
CA PHE A 404 -2.14 -0.85 25.46
C PHE A 404 -3.17 -1.95 25.17
N GLY A 405 -4.44 -1.56 25.23
CA GLY A 405 -5.58 -2.30 24.71
C GLY A 405 -5.81 -3.67 25.35
N GLY A 406 -6.50 -4.55 24.62
CA GLY A 406 -6.80 -5.93 25.00
C GLY A 406 -8.28 -6.27 24.94
N TYR A 407 -8.66 -7.45 25.42
CA TYR A 407 -10.05 -7.90 25.53
C TYR A 407 -10.32 -8.47 26.92
N GLY A 408 -11.47 -8.17 27.50
CA GLY A 408 -11.86 -8.70 28.81
C GLY A 408 -13.05 -7.95 29.38
N ASN A 409 -13.17 -7.89 30.70
CA ASN A 409 -14.24 -7.16 31.37
C ASN A 409 -13.81 -6.73 32.78
N GLN A 410 -14.61 -5.88 33.42
CA GLN A 410 -14.30 -5.35 34.75
C GLN A 410 -14.34 -6.41 35.86
N SER A 411 -15.18 -7.45 35.73
CA SER A 411 -15.34 -8.48 36.75
C SER A 411 -14.24 -9.55 36.72
N GLY A 412 -13.52 -9.64 35.61
CA GLY A 412 -12.59 -10.74 35.31
C GLY A 412 -13.29 -12.07 35.00
N ASN A 413 -14.60 -12.18 35.06
CA ASN A 413 -15.32 -13.44 34.85
C ASN A 413 -15.85 -13.55 33.40
N GLN A 414 -15.48 -14.59 32.66
CA GLN A 414 -15.94 -14.76 31.27
C GLN A 414 -17.46 -14.86 31.14
N VAL A 415 -18.17 -15.32 32.17
CA VAL A 415 -19.64 -15.50 32.13
C VAL A 415 -20.38 -14.21 31.78
N VAL A 416 -19.83 -13.04 32.14
CA VAL A 416 -20.47 -11.75 31.82
C VAL A 416 -20.17 -11.23 30.40
N GLY A 417 -19.44 -12.01 29.58
CA GLY A 417 -18.96 -11.58 28.27
C GLY A 417 -17.75 -10.65 28.35
N GLY A 418 -17.16 -10.30 27.20
CA GLY A 418 -16.03 -9.39 27.14
C GLY A 418 -16.25 -8.22 26.19
N MET A 419 -15.38 -7.21 26.31
CA MET A 419 -15.30 -6.06 25.45
C MET A 419 -13.83 -5.77 25.11
N HIS A 420 -13.62 -5.11 23.98
CA HIS A 420 -12.32 -4.59 23.59
C HIS A 420 -11.99 -3.34 24.39
N TYR A 421 -10.76 -3.26 24.86
CA TYR A 421 -10.19 -2.08 25.48
C TYR A 421 -9.30 -1.36 24.47
N TYR A 422 -9.43 -0.03 24.43
CA TYR A 422 -8.62 0.86 23.60
C TYR A 422 -8.01 1.98 24.45
N ASP A 423 -7.44 1.60 25.59
CA ASP A 423 -6.81 2.46 26.57
C ASP A 423 -5.30 2.23 26.62
N LEU A 424 -4.56 3.28 26.96
CA LEU A 424 -3.11 3.23 27.18
C LEU A 424 -2.79 3.58 28.63
N TYR A 425 -1.97 2.76 29.28
CA TYR A 425 -1.42 3.01 30.60
C TYR A 425 0.09 3.13 30.56
N ARG A 426 0.63 3.96 31.44
CA ARG A 426 2.05 4.02 31.78
C ARG A 426 2.23 3.52 33.22
N ILE A 427 3.04 2.49 33.38
CA ILE A 427 3.39 1.87 34.65
C ILE A 427 4.83 2.23 34.97
N ASN A 428 5.07 2.85 36.12
CA ASN A 428 6.42 3.08 36.61
C ASN A 428 6.80 1.98 37.63
N LEU A 429 7.81 1.18 37.32
CA LEU A 429 8.20 0.04 38.13
C LEU A 429 8.97 0.43 39.40
N ASP A 430 9.65 1.58 39.43
CA ASP A 430 10.34 2.06 40.65
C ASP A 430 9.36 2.62 41.67
N LYS A 431 8.38 3.41 41.20
CA LYS A 431 7.36 4.05 42.04
C LYS A 431 6.18 3.15 42.35
N HIS A 432 6.09 1.98 41.71
CA HIS A 432 4.94 1.09 41.78
C HIS A 432 3.62 1.85 41.55
N SER A 433 3.58 2.64 40.46
CA SER A 433 2.42 3.49 40.13
C SER A 433 1.94 3.30 38.70
N ILE A 434 0.62 3.28 38.50
CA ILE A 434 -0.04 3.20 37.20
C ILE A 434 -0.74 4.53 36.90
N LYS A 435 -0.58 5.01 35.68
CA LYS A 435 -1.30 6.18 35.15
C LYS A 435 -1.94 5.85 33.81
N LYS A 436 -3.25 6.02 33.70
CA LYS A 436 -3.97 6.01 32.42
C LYS A 436 -3.62 7.28 31.66
N LEU A 437 -3.20 7.13 30.40
CA LEU A 437 -2.87 8.26 29.54
C LEU A 437 -4.07 8.71 28.73
N TRP A 438 -4.78 7.76 28.12
CA TRP A 438 -5.97 8.02 27.32
C TRP A 438 -6.77 6.73 27.07
N GLU A 439 -7.97 6.91 26.53
CA GLU A 439 -8.82 5.87 25.95
C GLU A 439 -9.46 6.44 24.69
N ILE A 440 -9.48 5.66 23.62
CA ILE A 440 -10.02 6.06 22.33
C ILE A 440 -11.22 5.19 21.95
N LYS A 441 -11.97 5.65 20.94
CA LYS A 441 -13.00 4.85 20.28
C LYS A 441 -12.65 4.80 18.79
N PRO A 442 -11.96 3.74 18.35
CA PRO A 442 -11.63 3.57 16.94
C PRO A 442 -12.91 3.55 16.10
N ASP A 443 -12.90 4.25 14.95
CA ASP A 443 -13.98 4.20 13.95
C ASP A 443 -13.67 3.09 12.93
N GLU A 444 -13.32 1.92 13.46
CA GLU A 444 -12.87 0.77 12.69
C GLU A 444 -13.49 -0.51 13.25
N GLU A 445 -13.32 -1.61 12.52
CA GLU A 445 -13.64 -2.92 13.05
C GLU A 445 -12.88 -3.20 14.36
N ALA A 446 -13.55 -3.86 15.31
CA ALA A 446 -12.95 -4.18 16.58
C ALA A 446 -11.69 -5.05 16.43
N PHE A 447 -10.57 -4.56 16.96
CA PHE A 447 -9.28 -5.24 16.96
C PHE A 447 -8.72 -5.39 18.37
N VAL A 448 -7.75 -6.29 18.52
CA VAL A 448 -6.85 -6.36 19.67
C VAL A 448 -5.41 -6.18 19.20
N PRO A 449 -4.50 -5.69 20.07
CA PRO A 449 -3.09 -5.67 19.74
C PRO A 449 -2.44 -7.05 19.85
N ALA A 450 -1.29 -7.20 19.19
CA ALA A 450 -0.34 -8.29 19.38
C ALA A 450 0.30 -8.23 20.77
N ASN A 451 1.14 -9.20 21.11
CA ASN A 451 1.57 -9.41 22.50
C ASN A 451 2.49 -8.30 23.05
N ASN A 452 3.08 -7.47 22.17
CA ASN A 452 3.98 -6.39 22.54
C ASN A 452 3.85 -5.18 21.59
N LEU A 453 4.49 -4.07 21.97
CA LEU A 453 4.55 -2.83 21.18
C LEU A 453 5.95 -2.21 21.20
N ILE A 454 6.22 -1.33 20.23
CA ILE A 454 7.48 -0.60 20.11
C ILE A 454 7.24 0.89 20.38
N VAL A 455 7.96 1.47 21.33
CA VAL A 455 7.95 2.92 21.61
C VAL A 455 8.95 3.61 20.69
N SER A 456 8.56 4.72 20.05
CA SER A 456 9.49 5.51 19.23
C SER A 456 10.60 6.14 20.08
N LYS A 457 11.77 6.35 19.48
CA LYS A 457 12.95 6.90 20.18
C LYS A 457 12.71 8.27 20.83
N ASP A 458 11.86 9.09 20.22
CA ASP A 458 11.44 10.41 20.71
C ASP A 458 10.29 10.34 21.74
N LYS A 459 9.81 9.13 22.06
CA LYS A 459 8.69 8.85 22.96
C LYS A 459 7.41 9.60 22.60
N GLN A 460 7.21 9.90 21.33
CA GLN A 460 5.98 10.54 20.85
C GLN A 460 4.96 9.51 20.35
N PHE A 461 5.41 8.33 19.90
CA PHE A 461 4.57 7.35 19.25
C PHE A 461 4.76 5.93 19.77
N LEU A 462 3.74 5.10 19.59
CA LEU A 462 3.74 3.66 19.79
C LEU A 462 3.43 2.99 18.45
N TYR A 463 4.20 1.96 18.12
CA TYR A 463 3.93 1.08 17.00
C TYR A 463 3.37 -0.24 17.51
N VAL A 464 2.19 -0.60 17.04
CA VAL A 464 1.41 -1.74 17.55
C VAL A 464 0.87 -2.54 16.38
N LEU A 465 1.14 -3.84 16.33
CA LEU A 465 0.43 -4.73 15.42
C LEU A 465 -0.97 -4.99 15.99
N CYS A 466 -2.01 -4.80 15.20
CA CYS A 466 -3.39 -5.07 15.63
C CYS A 466 -4.11 -5.96 14.61
N TYR A 467 -5.07 -6.75 15.09
CA TYR A 467 -5.86 -7.66 14.27
C TYR A 467 -7.23 -7.96 14.90
N PRO A 468 -8.28 -8.24 14.10
CA PRO A 468 -9.54 -8.79 14.60
C PRO A 468 -9.33 -10.23 15.09
N HIS A 469 -9.35 -10.45 16.41
CA HIS A 469 -9.12 -11.77 17.02
C HIS A 469 -10.29 -12.75 16.91
N GLU A 470 -11.51 -12.26 16.65
CA GLU A 470 -12.71 -13.10 16.54
C GLU A 470 -12.78 -13.87 15.20
N ARG A 471 -11.82 -13.63 14.31
CA ARG A 471 -11.73 -14.25 12.97
C ARG A 471 -10.63 -15.31 12.94
N PRO A 472 -10.95 -16.59 12.66
CA PRO A 472 -9.95 -17.66 12.54
C PRO A 472 -8.89 -17.37 11.48
N LYS A 473 -9.30 -16.87 10.31
CA LYS A 473 -8.41 -16.33 9.28
C LYS A 473 -8.53 -14.82 9.30
N THR A 474 -7.46 -14.15 9.71
CA THR A 474 -7.46 -12.71 9.97
C THR A 474 -6.22 -12.06 9.37
N SER A 475 -6.03 -10.77 9.62
CA SER A 475 -4.87 -10.06 9.12
C SER A 475 -4.36 -9.04 10.13
N LEU A 476 -3.05 -9.05 10.34
CA LEU A 476 -2.36 -8.05 11.15
C LEU A 476 -2.09 -6.81 10.30
N ARG A 477 -2.13 -5.64 10.94
CA ARG A 477 -1.63 -4.37 10.39
C ARG A 477 -0.84 -3.62 11.46
N LEU A 478 0.12 -2.79 11.04
CA LEU A 478 0.86 -1.92 11.93
C LEU A 478 0.13 -0.59 12.09
N TYR A 479 -0.08 -0.19 13.34
CA TYR A 479 -0.66 1.08 13.73
C TYR A 479 0.39 1.94 14.38
N LYS A 480 0.35 3.23 14.12
CA LYS A 480 1.16 4.26 14.79
C LYS A 480 0.23 5.12 15.63
N PHE A 481 0.28 4.95 16.95
CA PHE A 481 -0.50 5.74 17.92
C PHE A 481 0.34 6.87 18.51
N SER A 482 -0.26 8.05 18.69
CA SER A 482 0.28 9.17 19.47
C SER A 482 0.18 8.86 20.96
N ILE A 483 1.31 8.95 21.69
CA ILE A 483 1.31 8.79 23.16
C ILE A 483 0.55 9.93 23.83
N LYS A 484 0.51 11.11 23.21
CA LYS A 484 -0.09 12.32 23.77
C LYS A 484 -1.61 12.20 23.93
N ASP A 485 -2.29 11.66 22.93
CA ASP A 485 -3.75 11.74 22.82
C ASP A 485 -4.43 10.49 22.20
N GLY A 486 -3.66 9.48 21.80
CA GLY A 486 -4.20 8.26 21.18
C GLY A 486 -4.64 8.42 19.73
N SER A 487 -4.45 9.59 19.10
CA SER A 487 -4.64 9.74 17.66
C SER A 487 -3.74 8.76 16.91
N TYR A 488 -4.22 8.17 15.81
CA TYR A 488 -3.49 7.08 15.18
C TYR A 488 -3.66 7.02 13.67
N GLN A 489 -2.75 6.29 13.03
CA GLN A 489 -2.75 5.99 11.60
C GLN A 489 -2.41 4.52 11.37
N VAL A 490 -3.02 3.91 10.36
CA VAL A 490 -2.57 2.62 9.81
C VAL A 490 -1.35 2.89 8.94
N VAL A 491 -0.22 2.25 9.25
CA VAL A 491 1.09 2.52 8.62
C VAL A 491 1.68 1.29 7.92
N SER A 492 0.85 0.30 7.58
CA SER A 492 1.27 -0.81 6.73
C SER A 492 0.10 -1.46 6.00
N GLY A 493 0.41 -2.21 4.95
CA GLY A 493 -0.46 -3.25 4.43
C GLY A 493 -0.68 -4.39 5.42
N THR A 494 -1.45 -5.38 5.00
CA THR A 494 -1.85 -6.54 5.81
C THR A 494 -0.84 -7.68 5.80
N ILE A 495 -0.72 -8.39 6.92
CA ILE A 495 -0.11 -9.73 7.00
C ILE A 495 -1.23 -10.75 7.21
N PRO A 496 -1.49 -11.68 6.28
CA PRO A 496 -2.48 -12.72 6.49
C PRO A 496 -1.98 -13.73 7.53
N VAL A 497 -2.82 -14.03 8.53
CA VAL A 497 -2.50 -15.00 9.59
C VAL A 497 -3.68 -15.90 9.92
N VAL A 498 -3.36 -17.07 10.43
CA VAL A 498 -4.32 -18.06 10.90
C VAL A 498 -4.25 -18.09 12.43
N SER A 499 -5.32 -17.67 13.09
CA SER A 499 -5.48 -17.56 14.55
C SER A 499 -6.68 -18.40 15.00
N GLU A 500 -6.63 -19.72 14.78
CA GLU A 500 -7.70 -20.65 15.19
C GLU A 500 -7.52 -21.18 16.62
N ARG A 501 -6.32 -20.99 17.17
CA ARG A 501 -5.85 -21.56 18.44
C ARG A 501 -5.36 -20.45 19.36
N ILE A 502 -5.76 -20.49 20.62
CA ILE A 502 -5.36 -19.52 21.66
C ILE A 502 -3.87 -19.60 22.01
N GLU A 503 -3.17 -20.63 21.54
CA GLU A 503 -1.71 -20.71 21.63
C GLU A 503 -1.01 -19.83 20.59
N THR A 504 -1.69 -19.46 19.50
CA THR A 504 -1.12 -18.67 18.40
C THR A 504 -0.69 -17.30 18.88
N ASP A 505 0.56 -16.93 18.63
CA ASP A 505 1.12 -15.67 19.12
C ASP A 505 1.73 -14.82 18.02
N HIS A 506 1.71 -13.50 18.23
CA HIS A 506 2.25 -12.51 17.30
C HIS A 506 3.10 -11.51 18.08
N ASN A 507 4.31 -11.24 17.58
CA ASN A 507 5.24 -10.31 18.21
C ASN A 507 5.82 -9.32 17.19
N LEU A 508 6.09 -8.10 17.65
CA LEU A 508 6.70 -7.03 16.88
C LEU A 508 8.11 -6.74 17.43
N PHE A 509 9.11 -6.75 16.57
CA PHE A 509 10.49 -6.36 16.90
C PHE A 509 10.91 -5.17 16.06
N TYR A 510 11.91 -4.43 16.52
CA TYR A 510 12.52 -3.33 15.75
C TYR A 510 14.04 -3.47 15.73
N ASN A 511 14.61 -3.55 14.53
CA ASN A 511 16.04 -3.45 14.33
C ASN A 511 16.44 -1.98 14.10
N ALA A 512 16.95 -1.32 15.14
CA ALA A 512 17.37 0.08 15.08
C ALA A 512 18.63 0.33 14.25
N LYS A 513 19.42 -0.70 13.91
CA LYS A 513 20.62 -0.55 13.06
C LYS A 513 20.26 -0.54 11.57
N GLN A 514 19.19 -1.24 11.20
CA GLN A 514 18.69 -1.35 9.82
C GLN A 514 17.44 -0.50 9.55
N ASP A 515 16.84 0.07 10.60
CA ASP A 515 15.54 0.74 10.55
C ASP A 515 14.46 -0.17 9.94
N VAL A 516 14.26 -1.36 10.54
CA VAL A 516 13.30 -2.37 10.07
C VAL A 516 12.43 -2.85 11.23
N PHE A 517 11.12 -2.87 11.03
CA PHE A 517 10.18 -3.61 11.85
C PHE A 517 10.11 -5.05 11.39
N TYR A 518 10.06 -5.97 12.35
CA TYR A 518 9.82 -7.37 12.09
C TYR A 518 8.56 -7.85 12.82
N CYS A 519 7.67 -8.51 12.09
CA CYS A 519 6.56 -9.25 12.68
C CYS A 519 6.92 -10.73 12.70
N THR A 520 6.80 -11.38 13.86
CA THR A 520 6.84 -12.83 13.95
C THR A 520 5.47 -13.39 14.28
N THR A 521 5.13 -14.50 13.66
CA THR A 521 3.89 -15.25 13.94
C THR A 521 4.27 -16.66 14.32
N GLN A 522 3.77 -17.15 15.45
CA GLN A 522 3.86 -18.53 15.87
C GLN A 522 2.44 -19.10 15.81
N GLU A 523 2.11 -19.78 14.71
CA GLU A 523 0.77 -20.32 14.46
C GLU A 523 0.71 -21.79 14.88
N PHE A 524 -0.41 -22.21 15.47
CA PHE A 524 -0.63 -23.59 15.89
C PHE A 524 -1.82 -24.21 15.16
N GLU A 525 -1.59 -25.34 14.48
CA GLU A 525 -2.67 -26.20 13.95
C GLU A 525 -3.09 -27.25 14.99
N THR A 526 -2.11 -27.77 15.73
CA THR A 526 -2.28 -28.68 16.86
C THR A 526 -1.50 -28.17 18.07
N PRO A 527 -1.82 -28.60 19.31
CA PRO A 527 -1.08 -28.19 20.50
C PRO A 527 0.42 -28.55 20.48
N SER A 528 0.83 -29.45 19.59
CA SER A 528 2.18 -30.01 19.51
C SER A 528 2.98 -29.54 18.30
N ARG A 529 2.40 -28.75 17.39
CA ARG A 529 3.08 -28.31 16.16
C ARG A 529 2.94 -26.81 16.01
N SER A 530 4.03 -26.15 15.65
CA SER A 530 4.08 -24.71 15.48
C SER A 530 4.68 -24.32 14.13
N THR A 531 4.12 -23.31 13.50
CA THR A 531 4.67 -22.69 12.29
C THR A 531 5.13 -21.29 12.62
N ILE A 532 6.42 -21.03 12.42
CA ILE A 532 7.00 -19.70 12.60
C ILE A 532 7.12 -19.02 11.24
N LYS A 533 6.60 -17.79 11.15
CA LYS A 533 6.83 -16.89 10.02
C LYS A 533 7.45 -15.59 10.50
N ILE A 534 8.32 -15.01 9.69
CA ILE A 534 8.96 -13.71 9.95
C ILE A 534 8.72 -12.81 8.74
N PHE A 535 8.19 -11.63 8.99
CA PHE A 535 7.92 -10.60 7.99
C PHE A 535 8.72 -9.34 8.32
N ALA A 536 9.18 -8.62 7.30
CA ALA A 536 9.93 -7.38 7.43
C ALA A 536 9.18 -6.20 6.81
N LEU A 537 9.21 -5.06 7.48
CA LEU A 537 8.70 -3.78 7.00
C LEU A 537 9.74 -2.69 7.30
N THR A 538 10.13 -1.93 6.28
CA THR A 538 11.17 -0.91 6.44
C THR A 538 10.61 0.36 7.08
N ALA A 539 11.39 0.97 7.97
CA ALA A 539 11.08 2.24 8.59
C ALA A 539 11.69 3.43 7.81
N PRO A 540 11.09 4.63 7.90
CA PRO A 540 9.82 4.90 8.57
C PRO A 540 8.64 4.34 7.76
N PRO A 541 7.67 3.67 8.43
CA PRO A 541 6.53 3.09 7.75
C PRO A 541 5.62 4.19 7.21
N VAL A 542 4.98 3.92 6.08
CA VAL A 542 4.16 4.89 5.34
C VAL A 542 2.70 4.70 5.69
N SER A 543 1.97 5.80 5.93
CA SER A 543 0.54 5.72 6.23
C SER A 543 -0.26 5.23 5.02
N GLN A 544 -1.38 4.55 5.25
CA GLN A 544 -2.26 4.09 4.18
C GLN A 544 -2.71 5.27 3.29
N GLU A 545 -3.01 6.42 3.87
CA GLU A 545 -3.39 7.64 3.13
C GLU A 545 -2.23 8.13 2.26
N ALA A 546 -1.01 8.22 2.81
CA ALA A 546 0.16 8.64 2.05
C ALA A 546 0.48 7.68 0.90
N PHE A 547 0.31 6.38 1.10
CA PHE A 547 0.48 5.36 0.08
C PHE A 547 -0.56 5.50 -1.04
N VAL A 548 -1.84 5.72 -0.71
CA VAL A 548 -2.91 5.91 -1.70
C VAL A 548 -2.72 7.21 -2.48
N VAL A 549 -2.32 8.29 -1.82
CA VAL A 549 -2.02 9.57 -2.49
C VAL A 549 -0.87 9.43 -3.46
N ALA A 550 0.14 8.61 -3.14
CA ALA A 550 1.24 8.31 -4.07
C ALA A 550 0.81 7.56 -5.33
N HIS A 551 -0.41 6.99 -5.38
CA HIS A 551 -0.97 6.39 -6.59
C HIS A 551 -1.61 7.39 -7.54
N GLN A 552 -2.20 8.46 -6.99
CA GLN A 552 -3.11 9.29 -7.76
C GLN A 552 -2.32 10.38 -8.50
N PRO A 553 -2.48 10.51 -9.83
CA PRO A 553 -1.93 11.66 -10.54
C PRO A 553 -2.54 12.92 -9.93
N LYS A 554 -1.69 13.80 -9.38
CA LYS A 554 -2.15 15.06 -8.81
C LYS A 554 -2.76 15.90 -9.92
N SER A 555 -4.09 15.92 -9.98
CA SER A 555 -4.83 16.87 -10.81
C SER A 555 -4.47 18.28 -10.37
N LYS A 556 -4.07 19.15 -11.31
CA LYS A 556 -3.89 20.58 -11.05
C LYS A 556 -5.22 21.13 -10.57
N SER A 557 -5.36 21.27 -9.25
CA SER A 557 -6.56 21.80 -8.63
C SER A 557 -6.73 23.26 -9.05
N PHE A 558 -7.60 23.49 -10.03
CA PHE A 558 -8.02 24.83 -10.47
C PHE A 558 -8.76 25.61 -9.38
N THR A 559 -8.93 25.04 -8.18
CA THR A 559 -9.67 25.63 -7.05
C THR A 559 -9.13 27.01 -6.67
N LEU A 560 -7.81 27.21 -6.66
CA LEU A 560 -7.24 28.54 -6.37
C LEU A 560 -7.59 29.57 -7.47
N TYR A 561 -7.53 29.16 -8.74
CA TYR A 561 -7.93 30.01 -9.87
C TYR A 561 -9.44 30.25 -9.92
N ARG A 562 -10.27 29.30 -9.46
CA ARG A 562 -11.72 29.47 -9.29
C ARG A 562 -12.06 30.40 -8.14
N ILE A 563 -11.33 30.35 -7.02
CA ILE A 563 -11.47 31.28 -5.90
C ILE A 563 -11.02 32.69 -6.31
N LEU A 564 -9.86 32.82 -6.97
CA LEU A 564 -9.36 34.10 -7.48
C LEU A 564 -10.25 34.67 -8.59
N GLY A 565 -10.73 33.81 -9.51
CA GLY A 565 -11.69 34.19 -10.54
C GLY A 565 -13.03 34.62 -9.94
N GLY A 566 -13.54 33.89 -8.95
CA GLY A 566 -14.75 34.22 -8.21
C GLY A 566 -14.63 35.52 -7.41
N ALA A 567 -13.49 35.77 -6.77
CA ALA A 567 -13.22 37.02 -6.06
C ALA A 567 -13.09 38.20 -7.03
N SER A 568 -12.45 38.00 -8.19
CA SER A 568 -12.36 39.01 -9.25
C SER A 568 -13.74 39.35 -9.83
N ALA A 569 -14.56 38.33 -10.09
CA ALA A 569 -15.93 38.49 -10.53
C ALA A 569 -16.80 39.18 -9.47
N PHE A 570 -16.61 38.87 -8.19
CA PHE A 570 -17.31 39.53 -7.08
C PHE A 570 -16.93 41.00 -6.95
N VAL A 571 -15.64 41.36 -7.08
CA VAL A 571 -15.19 42.76 -7.11
C VAL A 571 -15.76 43.51 -8.31
N LEU A 572 -15.80 42.86 -9.49
CA LEU A 572 -16.44 43.42 -10.68
C LEU A 572 -17.94 43.65 -10.46
N LEU A 573 -18.63 42.66 -9.86
CA LEU A 573 -20.05 42.72 -9.54
C LEU A 573 -20.34 43.82 -8.52
N CYS A 574 -19.53 43.96 -7.47
CA CYS A 574 -19.64 45.03 -6.49
C CYS A 574 -19.38 46.41 -7.13
N GLY A 575 -18.44 46.51 -8.08
CA GLY A 575 -18.18 47.72 -8.85
C GLY A 575 -19.36 48.10 -9.75
N ILE A 576 -19.96 47.11 -10.42
CA ILE A 576 -21.17 47.27 -11.24
C ILE A 576 -22.36 47.67 -10.37
N VAL A 577 -22.58 47.00 -9.24
CA VAL A 577 -23.66 47.31 -8.29
C VAL A 577 -23.49 48.71 -7.69
N MET A 578 -22.28 49.13 -7.31
CA MET A 578 -22.01 50.52 -6.88
C MET A 578 -22.25 51.54 -7.99
N PHE A 579 -21.95 51.20 -9.25
CA PHE A 579 -22.20 52.04 -10.41
C PHE A 579 -23.71 52.19 -10.70
N PHE A 580 -24.49 51.11 -10.56
CA PHE A 580 -25.95 51.13 -10.73
C PHE A 580 -26.70 51.74 -9.54
N LEU A 581 -26.23 51.57 -8.30
CA LEU A 581 -26.80 52.21 -7.10
C LEU A 581 -26.57 53.73 -7.08
N ARG A 582 -25.57 54.24 -7.81
CA ARG A 582 -25.39 55.69 -8.05
C ARG A 582 -26.27 56.25 -9.18
N ARG A 583 -26.97 55.41 -9.95
CA ARG A 583 -27.71 55.82 -11.16
C ARG A 583 -29.21 55.51 -11.16
N ARG A 584 -29.80 55.03 -10.07
CA ARG A 584 -31.25 54.82 -9.98
C ARG A 584 -31.92 55.76 -8.99
N LYS A 585 -32.17 56.97 -9.49
CA LYS A 585 -33.42 57.69 -9.25
C LYS A 585 -34.27 57.51 -10.52
N ASP A 586 -35.53 57.20 -10.31
CA ASP A 586 -36.65 57.12 -11.26
C ASP A 586 -36.83 55.86 -12.15
N ASN A 587 -37.86 55.12 -11.72
CA ASN A 587 -39.06 54.62 -12.42
C ASN A 587 -39.05 53.61 -13.58
N ASP A 588 -40.07 52.76 -13.42
CA ASP A 588 -40.90 51.95 -14.31
C ASP A 588 -40.44 50.55 -14.82
N GLU A 589 -41.29 49.57 -14.44
CA GLU A 589 -41.48 48.24 -15.01
C GLU A 589 -42.38 48.29 -16.27
N PRO A 590 -42.68 47.16 -16.95
CA PRO A 590 -41.79 46.20 -17.60
C PRO A 590 -42.26 45.97 -19.07
N VAL A 591 -41.61 45.07 -19.82
CA VAL A 591 -42.24 44.06 -20.73
C VAL A 591 -41.19 43.42 -21.66
N THR A 592 -41.36 42.11 -21.80
CA THR A 592 -40.74 41.03 -22.60
C THR A 592 -40.14 41.36 -23.98
N VAL A 593 -39.08 40.64 -24.38
CA VAL A 593 -39.04 39.73 -25.56
C VAL A 593 -38.01 38.60 -25.34
N LYS A 594 -38.36 37.41 -25.85
CA LYS A 594 -37.56 36.18 -25.98
C LYS A 594 -36.35 36.37 -26.88
N GLU A 595 -35.28 35.60 -26.65
CA GLU A 595 -34.29 35.30 -27.69
C GLU A 595 -33.84 33.84 -27.57
N GLU A 596 -34.11 33.08 -28.64
CA GLU A 596 -33.47 31.82 -28.96
C GLU A 596 -31.99 32.06 -29.22
N ARG A 597 -31.11 31.19 -28.72
CA ARG A 597 -29.76 31.03 -29.26
C ARG A 597 -29.45 29.57 -29.50
N ILE A 598 -29.10 29.34 -30.76
CA ILE A 598 -28.60 28.13 -31.40
C ILE A 598 -27.41 27.58 -30.61
N ALA A 599 -27.48 26.29 -30.31
CA ALA A 599 -26.38 25.53 -29.72
C ALA A 599 -25.40 25.10 -30.83
N GLU A 600 -24.16 25.57 -30.76
CA GLU A 600 -23.03 24.92 -31.42
C GLU A 600 -22.50 23.81 -30.50
N GLN A 601 -22.65 22.56 -30.93
CA GLN A 601 -22.10 21.38 -30.27
C GLN A 601 -20.57 21.35 -30.45
N LYS A 602 -19.84 21.42 -29.34
CA LYS A 602 -18.54 20.76 -29.21
C LYS A 602 -18.78 19.33 -28.73
N ILE A 603 -18.41 18.36 -29.56
CA ILE A 603 -18.34 16.95 -29.16
C ILE A 603 -16.98 16.76 -28.48
N GLU A 604 -16.98 16.81 -27.14
CA GLU A 604 -15.97 16.16 -26.32
C GLU A 604 -16.57 14.81 -25.87
N THR A 605 -15.96 13.71 -26.30
CA THR A 605 -16.37 12.37 -25.89
C THR A 605 -15.89 12.11 -24.46
N GLU A 606 -16.61 12.66 -23.47
CA GLU A 606 -16.51 12.20 -22.08
C GLU A 606 -17.17 10.82 -21.98
N MET A 607 -16.40 9.75 -21.76
CA MET A 607 -16.94 8.56 -21.07
C MET A 607 -17.15 8.93 -19.59
N GLY A 608 -18.11 9.82 -19.33
CA GLY A 608 -18.44 10.29 -18.00
C GLY A 608 -19.33 9.27 -17.29
N ASN A 609 -18.81 8.61 -16.27
CA ASN A 609 -19.61 7.72 -15.41
C ASN A 609 -20.85 8.47 -14.90
N LYS A 610 -22.03 7.86 -15.05
CA LYS A 610 -23.31 8.46 -14.68
C LYS A 610 -23.44 8.56 -13.17
N ALA A 611 -24.12 9.61 -12.69
CA ALA A 611 -24.60 9.64 -11.30
C ALA A 611 -25.70 8.57 -11.13
N ASN A 612 -25.90 8.10 -9.91
CA ASN A 612 -26.90 7.09 -9.57
C ASN A 612 -26.82 5.82 -10.44
N ALA A 613 -25.65 5.20 -10.48
CA ALA A 613 -25.33 4.17 -11.47
C ALA A 613 -24.62 2.96 -10.86
N VAL A 614 -25.06 1.76 -11.23
CA VAL A 614 -24.40 0.49 -10.92
C VAL A 614 -23.84 -0.11 -12.19
N TYR A 615 -22.56 -0.40 -12.17
CA TYR A 615 -21.83 -0.96 -13.28
C TYR A 615 -21.40 -2.40 -12.97
N LEU A 616 -21.87 -3.37 -13.78
CA LEU A 616 -21.57 -4.79 -13.67
C LEU A 616 -20.75 -5.32 -14.86
N LEU A 617 -20.66 -4.58 -15.97
CA LEU A 617 -19.80 -4.96 -17.11
C LEU A 617 -18.35 -4.53 -16.85
N GLY A 618 -17.42 -5.48 -16.89
CA GLY A 618 -16.05 -5.29 -16.46
C GLY A 618 -15.93 -5.29 -14.93
N GLU A 619 -15.32 -4.23 -14.39
CA GLU A 619 -15.19 -4.05 -12.94
C GLU A 619 -16.52 -3.60 -12.32
N PHE A 620 -16.85 -4.18 -11.16
CA PHE A 620 -18.00 -3.78 -10.35
C PHE A 620 -17.77 -2.38 -9.78
N THR A 621 -18.58 -1.40 -10.19
CA THR A 621 -18.49 0.00 -9.74
C THR A 621 -19.87 0.54 -9.39
N VAL A 622 -19.99 1.37 -8.35
CA VAL A 622 -21.25 1.97 -7.93
C VAL A 622 -21.06 3.47 -7.66
N TYR A 623 -21.90 4.29 -8.27
CA TYR A 623 -21.96 5.74 -8.06
C TYR A 623 -23.27 6.12 -7.38
N ASP A 624 -23.17 6.90 -6.30
CA ASP A 624 -24.34 7.43 -5.60
C ASP A 624 -25.10 8.48 -6.44
N LYS A 625 -26.25 8.92 -5.94
CA LYS A 625 -27.05 10.01 -6.52
C LYS A 625 -26.31 11.34 -6.74
N ASN A 626 -25.17 11.54 -6.07
CA ASN A 626 -24.30 12.72 -6.18
C ASN A 626 -23.07 12.50 -7.07
N LYS A 627 -23.00 11.39 -7.85
CA LYS A 627 -21.87 11.02 -8.72
C LYS A 627 -20.58 10.68 -7.95
N ARG A 628 -20.67 10.31 -6.68
CA ARG A 628 -19.54 9.84 -5.86
C ARG A 628 -19.40 8.34 -5.99
N ASP A 629 -18.17 7.87 -6.17
CA ASP A 629 -17.86 6.44 -6.17
C ASP A 629 -18.05 5.89 -4.74
N ILE A 630 -19.04 5.01 -4.58
CA ILE A 630 -19.38 4.33 -3.32
C ILE A 630 -19.09 2.82 -3.40
N THR A 631 -18.33 2.38 -4.40
CA THR A 631 -17.97 0.96 -4.62
C THR A 631 -17.32 0.35 -3.38
N TYR A 632 -16.51 1.13 -2.65
CA TYR A 632 -15.80 0.69 -1.45
C TYR A 632 -16.72 0.29 -0.29
N LEU A 633 -17.98 0.75 -0.28
CA LEU A 633 -18.97 0.36 0.73
C LEU A 633 -19.44 -1.09 0.55
N PHE A 634 -19.31 -1.66 -0.65
CA PHE A 634 -19.66 -3.04 -0.95
C PHE A 634 -18.51 -3.98 -0.57
N SER A 635 -18.39 -4.29 0.73
CA SER A 635 -17.48 -5.35 1.22
C SER A 635 -17.74 -6.68 0.50
N PRO A 636 -16.80 -7.64 0.44
CA PRO A 636 -16.94 -8.83 -0.39
C PRO A 636 -18.28 -9.57 -0.25
N LYS A 637 -18.77 -9.75 0.98
CA LYS A 637 -20.07 -10.41 1.23
C LYS A 637 -21.28 -9.53 0.93
N ILE A 638 -21.18 -8.22 1.13
CA ILE A 638 -22.23 -7.26 0.73
C ILE A 638 -22.32 -7.18 -0.79
N LYS A 639 -21.17 -7.15 -1.47
CA LYS A 639 -21.06 -7.19 -2.94
C LYS A 639 -21.69 -8.47 -3.50
N GLN A 640 -21.32 -9.63 -2.96
CA GLN A 640 -21.92 -10.92 -3.34
C GLN A 640 -23.43 -10.93 -3.09
N LEU A 641 -23.88 -10.46 -1.92
CA LEU A 641 -25.31 -10.37 -1.58
C LEU A 641 -26.06 -9.49 -2.58
N PHE A 642 -25.53 -8.29 -2.83
CA PHE A 642 -26.12 -7.32 -3.74
C PHE A 642 -26.24 -7.89 -5.15
N ILE A 643 -25.14 -8.41 -5.70
CA ILE A 643 -25.11 -9.00 -7.04
C ILE A 643 -26.08 -10.19 -7.14
N LEU A 644 -26.05 -11.09 -6.14
CA LEU A 644 -26.91 -12.27 -6.12
C LEU A 644 -28.38 -11.86 -6.14
N ILE A 645 -28.79 -10.90 -5.32
CA ILE A 645 -30.18 -10.44 -5.31
C ILE A 645 -30.49 -9.69 -6.62
N LEU A 646 -29.64 -8.76 -7.05
CA LEU A 646 -29.85 -7.91 -8.24
C LEU A 646 -30.05 -8.73 -9.51
N LEU A 647 -29.16 -9.69 -9.79
CA LEU A 647 -29.27 -10.55 -10.97
C LEU A 647 -30.49 -11.49 -10.92
N ASN A 648 -31.01 -11.79 -9.73
CA ASN A 648 -32.21 -12.62 -9.54
C ASN A 648 -33.50 -11.81 -9.31
N SER A 649 -33.47 -10.47 -9.34
CA SER A 649 -34.67 -9.65 -9.04
C SER A 649 -35.37 -9.11 -10.28
N ARG A 650 -34.63 -8.87 -11.37
CA ARG A 650 -35.19 -8.25 -12.58
C ARG A 650 -35.91 -9.25 -13.50
N GLU A 651 -35.46 -10.51 -13.54
CA GLU A 651 -36.03 -11.55 -14.40
C GLU A 651 -36.56 -12.77 -13.63
N LYS A 652 -36.28 -12.84 -12.33
CA LYS A 652 -36.71 -13.91 -11.42
C LYS A 652 -37.40 -13.25 -10.22
N ASN A 653 -37.99 -14.06 -9.35
CA ASN A 653 -38.77 -13.58 -8.19
C ASN A 653 -37.90 -13.19 -6.98
N GLY A 654 -36.62 -12.85 -7.16
CA GLY A 654 -35.65 -12.63 -6.09
C GLY A 654 -34.98 -13.91 -5.59
N VAL A 655 -34.44 -13.86 -4.38
CA VAL A 655 -33.66 -14.95 -3.77
C VAL A 655 -34.19 -15.29 -2.39
N ILE A 656 -34.55 -16.57 -2.21
CA ILE A 656 -35.03 -17.08 -0.92
C ILE A 656 -33.90 -16.97 0.12
N SER A 657 -34.24 -16.54 1.34
CA SER A 657 -33.33 -16.43 2.49
C SER A 657 -32.38 -17.62 2.65
N LYS A 658 -32.90 -18.85 2.53
CA LYS A 658 -32.10 -20.08 2.63
C LYS A 658 -31.06 -20.18 1.51
N LYS A 659 -31.41 -19.81 0.27
CA LYS A 659 -30.49 -19.81 -0.87
C LYS A 659 -29.39 -18.77 -0.69
N ILE A 660 -29.72 -17.56 -0.20
CA ILE A 660 -28.71 -16.55 0.18
C ILE A 660 -27.72 -17.15 1.18
N SER A 661 -28.23 -17.81 2.21
CA SER A 661 -27.39 -18.41 3.25
C SER A 661 -26.43 -19.46 2.71
N THR A 662 -26.93 -20.40 1.89
CA THR A 662 -26.11 -21.48 1.33
C THR A 662 -25.15 -21.00 0.25
N THR A 663 -25.49 -19.93 -0.48
CA THR A 663 -24.61 -19.36 -1.52
C THR A 663 -23.50 -18.51 -0.91
N LEU A 664 -23.81 -17.64 0.06
CA LEU A 664 -22.81 -16.73 0.64
C LEU A 664 -21.99 -17.39 1.75
N TRP A 665 -22.56 -18.38 2.45
CA TRP A 665 -21.90 -19.08 3.55
C TRP A 665 -22.10 -20.60 3.43
N PRO A 666 -21.58 -21.25 2.37
CA PRO A 666 -21.78 -22.68 2.11
C PRO A 666 -21.28 -23.57 3.26
N ASP A 667 -20.24 -23.13 3.97
CA ASP A 667 -19.62 -23.88 5.07
C ASP A 667 -20.35 -23.75 6.42
N LYS A 668 -21.49 -23.05 6.46
CA LYS A 668 -22.24 -22.78 7.69
C LYS A 668 -23.65 -23.37 7.63
N ASP A 669 -24.08 -23.93 8.76
CA ASP A 669 -25.48 -24.33 8.93
C ASP A 669 -26.42 -23.14 8.74
N VAL A 670 -27.47 -23.33 7.94
CA VAL A 670 -28.45 -22.29 7.58
C VAL A 670 -29.05 -21.60 8.80
N VAL A 671 -29.31 -22.33 9.89
CA VAL A 671 -29.88 -21.76 11.13
C VAL A 671 -28.90 -20.75 11.76
N LYS A 672 -27.60 -21.05 11.71
CA LYS A 672 -26.54 -20.18 12.25
C LYS A 672 -26.24 -18.96 11.38
N THR A 673 -26.62 -18.99 10.11
CA THR A 673 -26.44 -17.84 9.20
C THR A 673 -27.47 -16.74 9.36
N LYS A 674 -28.59 -16.96 10.09
CA LYS A 674 -29.69 -16.00 10.23
C LYS A 674 -29.21 -14.62 10.70
N ASN A 675 -28.34 -14.58 11.72
CA ASN A 675 -27.85 -13.32 12.30
C ASN A 675 -26.89 -12.59 11.34
N ILE A 676 -25.92 -13.30 10.76
CA ILE A 676 -24.94 -12.73 9.83
C ILE A 676 -25.64 -12.22 8.56
N ARG A 677 -26.63 -12.98 8.05
CA ARG A 677 -27.48 -12.56 6.93
C ARG A 677 -28.25 -11.29 7.26
N GLY A 678 -28.89 -11.23 8.43
CA GLY A 678 -29.62 -10.04 8.89
C GLY A 678 -28.75 -8.78 8.98
N VAL A 679 -27.56 -8.90 9.56
CA VAL A 679 -26.59 -7.80 9.65
C VAL A 679 -26.13 -7.36 8.26
N THR A 680 -25.78 -8.31 7.39
CA THR A 680 -25.31 -8.01 6.02
C THR A 680 -26.40 -7.31 5.19
N ILE A 681 -27.66 -7.70 5.37
CA ILE A 681 -28.82 -7.06 4.73
C ILE A 681 -29.06 -5.64 5.26
N ASN A 682 -28.86 -5.40 6.56
CA ASN A 682 -28.99 -4.06 7.12
C ASN A 682 -27.89 -3.12 6.60
N HIS A 683 -26.64 -3.59 6.50
CA HIS A 683 -25.58 -2.81 5.85
C HIS A 683 -25.90 -2.52 4.39
N LEU A 684 -26.43 -3.53 3.67
CA LEU A 684 -26.85 -3.33 2.30
C LEU A 684 -27.95 -2.26 2.19
N ARG A 685 -28.98 -2.29 3.06
CA ARG A 685 -30.02 -1.24 3.11
C ARG A 685 -29.47 0.15 3.32
N ASN A 686 -28.47 0.31 4.18
CA ASN A 686 -27.84 1.62 4.40
C ASN A 686 -27.15 2.12 3.14
N ILE A 687 -26.42 1.26 2.43
CA ILE A 687 -25.76 1.62 1.18
C ILE A 687 -26.78 1.98 0.09
N LEU A 688 -27.88 1.23 0.02
CA LEU A 688 -28.95 1.47 -0.95
C LEU A 688 -29.66 2.82 -0.74
N SER A 689 -29.60 3.42 0.46
CA SER A 689 -30.18 4.75 0.71
C SER A 689 -29.51 5.88 -0.08
N ASP A 690 -28.30 5.63 -0.59
CA ASP A 690 -27.54 6.53 -1.45
C ASP A 690 -27.76 6.27 -2.96
N ILE A 691 -28.60 5.29 -3.30
CA ILE A 691 -28.97 4.91 -4.68
C ILE A 691 -30.46 5.19 -4.87
N ASP A 692 -30.78 6.19 -5.69
CA ASP A 692 -32.16 6.51 -6.02
C ASP A 692 -32.76 5.43 -6.92
N GLY A 693 -34.02 5.08 -6.64
CA GLY A 693 -34.78 4.17 -7.49
C GLY A 693 -34.48 2.67 -7.34
N LEU A 694 -33.73 2.24 -6.31
CA LEU A 694 -33.50 0.83 -6.01
C LEU A 694 -33.83 0.49 -4.55
N GLU A 695 -34.88 -0.31 -4.33
CA GLU A 695 -35.33 -0.70 -2.99
C GLU A 695 -35.23 -2.21 -2.76
N LEU A 696 -34.74 -2.62 -1.58
CA LEU A 696 -34.70 -4.04 -1.18
C LEU A 696 -35.99 -4.45 -0.46
N ALA A 697 -36.86 -5.17 -1.17
CA ALA A 697 -38.09 -5.76 -0.64
C ALA A 697 -37.84 -7.16 -0.04
N PHE A 698 -38.65 -7.51 0.97
CA PHE A 698 -38.68 -8.85 1.56
C PHE A 698 -40.13 -9.33 1.68
N LEU A 699 -40.50 -10.36 0.92
CA LEU A 699 -41.84 -10.93 0.90
C LEU A 699 -41.75 -12.46 0.83
N ASN A 700 -42.54 -13.18 1.64
CA ASN A 700 -42.59 -14.65 1.65
C ASN A 700 -41.21 -15.32 1.68
N ASP A 701 -40.36 -14.90 2.62
CA ASP A 701 -38.97 -15.38 2.79
C ASP A 701 -38.03 -15.15 1.60
N THR A 702 -38.39 -14.23 0.70
CA THR A 702 -37.64 -13.94 -0.52
C THR A 702 -37.23 -12.47 -0.56
N TYR A 703 -35.94 -12.21 -0.81
CA TYR A 703 -35.41 -10.88 -1.01
C TYR A 703 -35.37 -10.54 -2.49
N SER A 704 -35.92 -9.40 -2.88
CA SER A 704 -35.90 -8.91 -4.25
C SER A 704 -35.65 -7.42 -4.29
N PHE A 705 -34.95 -6.95 -5.32
CA PHE A 705 -34.85 -5.54 -5.64
C PHE A 705 -36.03 -5.09 -6.48
N ILE A 706 -36.65 -4.00 -6.05
CA ILE A 706 -37.62 -3.24 -6.83
C ILE A 706 -36.86 -2.04 -7.40
N SER A 707 -36.71 -2.00 -8.72
CA SER A 707 -36.06 -0.90 -9.43
C SER A 707 -37.08 -0.03 -10.16
N THR A 708 -36.91 1.28 -10.11
CA THR A 708 -37.66 2.27 -10.89
C THR A 708 -36.84 2.78 -12.09
N GLU A 709 -37.40 3.66 -12.91
CA GLU A 709 -36.71 4.24 -14.08
C GLU A 709 -35.46 5.07 -13.70
N ASP A 710 -35.39 5.58 -12.47
CA ASP A 710 -34.27 6.37 -11.97
C ASP A 710 -33.00 5.54 -11.72
N PHE A 711 -33.14 4.21 -11.58
CA PHE A 711 -32.01 3.32 -11.31
C PHE A 711 -31.29 2.90 -12.60
N TYR A 712 -30.05 3.36 -12.76
CA TYR A 712 -29.22 2.99 -13.89
C TYR A 712 -28.35 1.76 -13.59
N CYS A 713 -28.41 0.76 -14.48
CA CYS A 713 -27.44 -0.33 -14.50
C CYS A 713 -27.02 -0.68 -15.94
N ASP A 714 -25.72 -0.67 -16.21
CA ASP A 714 -25.15 -0.91 -17.54
C ASP A 714 -25.51 -2.28 -18.13
N TYR A 715 -25.40 -3.35 -17.33
CA TYR A 715 -25.73 -4.71 -17.71
C TYR A 715 -27.22 -4.81 -18.07
N PHE A 716 -28.08 -4.14 -17.32
CA PHE A 716 -29.51 -4.13 -17.62
C PHE A 716 -29.84 -3.37 -18.90
N VAL A 717 -29.17 -2.24 -19.14
CA VAL A 717 -29.32 -1.49 -20.40
C VAL A 717 -28.92 -2.37 -21.59
N VAL A 718 -27.77 -3.05 -21.51
CA VAL A 718 -27.31 -3.94 -22.58
C VAL A 718 -28.24 -5.14 -22.73
N ARG A 719 -28.66 -5.79 -21.64
CA ARG A 719 -29.53 -6.98 -21.68
C ARG A 719 -30.88 -6.68 -22.30
N GLU A 720 -31.50 -5.54 -21.97
CA GLU A 720 -32.75 -5.13 -22.60
C GLU A 720 -32.58 -4.84 -24.11
N ALA A 721 -31.46 -4.21 -24.50
CA ALA A 721 -31.16 -4.01 -25.92
C ALA A 721 -30.98 -5.34 -26.67
N LEU A 722 -30.34 -6.33 -26.06
CA LEU A 722 -30.17 -7.67 -26.63
C LEU A 722 -31.51 -8.40 -26.80
N LYS A 723 -32.47 -8.25 -25.88
CA LYS A 723 -33.83 -8.82 -26.02
C LYS A 723 -34.63 -8.21 -27.18
N GLN A 724 -34.43 -6.92 -27.44
CA GLN A 724 -35.13 -6.18 -28.50
C GLN A 724 -34.51 -6.36 -29.88
N THR A 725 -33.30 -6.92 -29.95
CA THR A 725 -32.62 -7.18 -31.21
C THR A 725 -33.22 -8.42 -31.86
N ASN A 726 -34.12 -8.23 -32.83
CA ASN A 726 -34.60 -9.32 -33.67
C ASN A 726 -33.41 -9.95 -34.41
N VAL A 727 -33.25 -11.26 -34.25
CA VAL A 727 -32.26 -12.07 -34.97
C VAL A 727 -32.52 -11.92 -36.47
N GLY A 728 -31.79 -11.03 -37.15
CA GLY A 728 -31.89 -10.84 -38.60
C GLY A 728 -31.80 -9.40 -39.11
N GLU A 729 -32.01 -8.38 -38.28
CA GLU A 729 -31.77 -6.98 -38.70
C GLU A 729 -30.49 -6.43 -38.04
N PRO A 730 -29.40 -6.18 -38.80
CA PRO A 730 -28.19 -5.59 -38.28
C PRO A 730 -28.36 -4.08 -38.11
N SER A 731 -29.31 -3.67 -37.26
CA SER A 731 -29.28 -2.35 -36.63
C SER A 731 -28.01 -2.32 -35.78
N ALA A 732 -27.19 -1.28 -35.95
CA ALA A 732 -25.92 -1.15 -35.25
C ALA A 732 -26.12 -1.40 -33.75
N PHE A 733 -25.47 -2.41 -33.18
CA PHE A 733 -25.42 -2.59 -31.74
C PHE A 733 -24.72 -1.35 -31.17
N ASN A 734 -25.50 -0.42 -30.61
CA ASN A 734 -25.06 0.94 -30.27
C ASN A 734 -24.48 1.07 -28.85
N TYR A 735 -24.27 -0.06 -28.16
CA TYR A 735 -23.77 -0.10 -26.79
C TYR A 735 -22.33 -0.64 -26.68
N LEU A 736 -21.54 -0.51 -27.76
CA LEU A 736 -20.15 -0.95 -27.79
C LEU A 736 -19.32 -0.30 -26.65
N ASP A 737 -19.57 0.97 -26.34
CA ASP A 737 -18.85 1.68 -25.27
C ASP A 737 -19.09 1.06 -23.88
N LEU A 738 -20.28 0.50 -23.63
CA LEU A 738 -20.59 -0.19 -22.37
C LEU A 738 -19.96 -1.58 -22.32
N VAL A 739 -20.01 -2.30 -23.43
CA VAL A 739 -19.43 -3.65 -23.56
C VAL A 739 -17.90 -3.61 -23.58
N ALA A 740 -17.30 -2.52 -24.07
CA ALA A 740 -15.85 -2.29 -24.05
C ALA A 740 -15.25 -2.32 -22.65
N ARG A 741 -16.07 -2.12 -21.60
CA ARG A 741 -15.63 -2.21 -20.20
C ARG A 741 -15.26 -3.64 -19.80
N GLY A 742 -15.80 -4.67 -20.45
CA GLY A 742 -15.46 -6.08 -20.23
C GLY A 742 -16.66 -7.00 -20.06
N GLY A 743 -16.37 -8.27 -19.71
CA GLY A 743 -17.40 -9.29 -19.46
C GLY A 743 -18.19 -9.01 -18.17
N LEU A 744 -19.33 -9.68 -17.99
CA LEU A 744 -20.13 -9.52 -16.77
C LEU A 744 -19.31 -9.93 -15.53
N LEU A 745 -18.99 -8.98 -14.67
CA LEU A 745 -18.26 -9.20 -13.41
C LEU A 745 -17.00 -10.08 -13.60
N GLN A 746 -16.21 -9.74 -14.63
CA GLN A 746 -15.15 -10.56 -15.20
C GLN A 746 -14.11 -11.05 -14.16
N HIS A 747 -13.83 -10.25 -13.14
CA HIS A 747 -12.81 -10.56 -12.11
C HIS A 747 -13.38 -11.12 -10.80
N ILE A 748 -14.67 -11.47 -10.73
CA ILE A 748 -15.29 -12.07 -9.54
C ILE A 748 -15.32 -13.61 -9.71
N PRO A 749 -14.53 -14.37 -8.91
CA PRO A 749 -14.38 -15.82 -9.05
C PRO A 749 -15.44 -16.60 -8.25
N GLU A 750 -16.72 -16.30 -8.49
CA GLU A 750 -17.83 -16.97 -7.81
C GLU A 750 -18.52 -17.98 -8.74
N ILE A 751 -18.49 -19.27 -8.40
CA ILE A 751 -19.02 -20.36 -9.24
C ILE A 751 -20.49 -20.15 -9.62
N TRP A 752 -21.30 -19.64 -8.70
CA TRP A 752 -22.74 -19.40 -8.95
C TRP A 752 -23.00 -18.24 -9.93
N LEU A 753 -21.99 -17.44 -10.28
CA LEU A 753 -22.07 -16.41 -11.32
C LEU A 753 -21.84 -16.97 -12.73
N ASP A 754 -21.24 -18.15 -12.86
CA ASP A 754 -20.82 -18.67 -14.17
C ASP A 754 -22.02 -18.84 -15.11
N ASP A 755 -23.16 -19.33 -14.60
CA ASP A 755 -24.43 -19.41 -15.36
C ASP A 755 -24.86 -18.04 -15.91
N PHE A 756 -24.75 -16.97 -15.10
CA PHE A 756 -25.15 -15.62 -15.53
C PHE A 756 -24.18 -15.02 -16.55
N LYS A 757 -22.88 -15.30 -16.41
CA LYS A 757 -21.86 -14.87 -17.36
C LYS A 757 -22.06 -15.57 -18.70
N GLN A 758 -22.27 -16.88 -18.66
CA GLN A 758 -22.56 -17.69 -19.84
C GLN A 758 -23.85 -17.22 -20.54
N GLU A 759 -24.96 -17.05 -19.81
CA GLU A 759 -26.22 -16.52 -20.38
C GLU A 759 -26.02 -15.16 -21.06
N TYR A 760 -25.23 -14.27 -20.45
CA TYR A 760 -24.92 -12.95 -21.01
C TYR A 760 -24.08 -13.05 -22.29
N GLU A 761 -23.03 -13.88 -22.27
CA GLU A 761 -22.14 -14.06 -23.41
C GLU A 761 -22.87 -14.72 -24.59
N GLU A 762 -23.70 -15.75 -24.33
CA GLU A 762 -24.54 -16.41 -25.33
C GLU A 762 -25.53 -15.44 -26.00
N ALA A 763 -26.05 -14.46 -25.25
CA ALA A 763 -26.92 -13.42 -25.79
C ALA A 763 -26.13 -12.32 -26.54
N LEU A 764 -24.94 -11.96 -26.07
CA LEU A 764 -24.12 -10.89 -26.62
C LEU A 764 -23.45 -11.28 -27.94
N MET A 765 -22.90 -12.49 -28.03
CA MET A 765 -22.10 -12.93 -29.19
C MET A 765 -22.85 -12.83 -30.53
N PRO A 766 -24.12 -13.30 -30.64
CA PRO A 766 -24.90 -13.13 -31.87
C PRO A 766 -25.13 -11.68 -32.27
N ALA A 767 -25.13 -10.74 -31.32
CA ALA A 767 -25.33 -9.32 -31.60
C ALA A 767 -24.04 -8.60 -32.00
N ILE A 768 -22.91 -8.89 -31.34
CA ILE A 768 -21.64 -8.17 -31.57
C ILE A 768 -20.83 -8.70 -32.75
N LEU A 769 -20.83 -10.02 -32.99
CA LEU A 769 -20.01 -10.64 -34.04
C LEU A 769 -20.37 -10.18 -35.47
N PRO A 770 -21.66 -10.03 -35.85
CA PRO A 770 -22.02 -9.47 -37.16
C PRO A 770 -21.57 -8.03 -37.36
N VAL A 771 -21.45 -7.24 -36.27
CA VAL A 771 -21.00 -5.84 -36.32
C VAL A 771 -19.53 -5.75 -36.68
N ILE A 772 -18.69 -6.68 -36.17
CA ILE A 772 -17.28 -6.77 -36.58
C ILE A 772 -17.18 -6.99 -38.09
N LYS A 773 -17.95 -7.97 -38.59
CA LYS A 773 -17.96 -8.29 -40.03
C LYS A 773 -18.44 -7.11 -40.85
N LYS A 774 -19.54 -6.45 -40.46
CA LYS A 774 -20.08 -5.28 -41.15
C LYS A 774 -19.07 -4.12 -41.20
N ALA A 775 -18.35 -3.86 -40.10
CA ALA A 775 -17.29 -2.85 -40.07
C ALA A 775 -16.13 -3.22 -40.99
N TYR A 776 -15.72 -4.50 -40.99
CA TYR A 776 -14.66 -4.99 -41.87
C TYR A 776 -15.04 -4.91 -43.35
N ASP A 777 -16.23 -5.37 -43.71
CA ASP A 777 -16.77 -5.37 -45.08
C ASP A 777 -17.01 -3.93 -45.58
N ALA A 778 -17.20 -2.97 -44.67
CA ALA A 778 -17.28 -1.53 -44.95
C ALA A 778 -15.90 -0.83 -45.01
N PHE A 779 -14.80 -1.58 -44.99
CA PHE A 779 -13.42 -1.08 -44.98
C PHE A 779 -13.03 -0.24 -43.74
N ASP A 780 -13.85 -0.22 -42.69
CA ASP A 780 -13.53 0.41 -41.41
C ASP A 780 -12.72 -0.56 -40.54
N TYR A 781 -11.48 -0.82 -40.97
CA TYR A 781 -10.59 -1.76 -40.31
C TYR A 781 -10.22 -1.34 -38.88
N LYS A 782 -10.24 -0.03 -38.58
CA LYS A 782 -9.96 0.49 -37.24
C LYS A 782 -11.08 0.10 -36.29
N LYS A 783 -12.34 0.32 -36.68
CA LYS A 783 -13.51 -0.09 -35.92
C LYS A 783 -13.65 -1.61 -35.84
N ALA A 784 -13.39 -2.34 -36.92
CA ALA A 784 -13.39 -3.80 -36.89
C ALA A 784 -12.35 -4.36 -35.91
N LEU A 785 -11.15 -3.76 -35.85
CA LEU A 785 -10.10 -4.13 -34.90
C LEU A 785 -10.50 -3.80 -33.45
N GLU A 786 -11.13 -2.66 -33.21
CA GLU A 786 -11.62 -2.26 -31.90
C GLU A 786 -12.67 -3.23 -31.37
N ILE A 787 -13.70 -3.55 -32.18
CA ILE A 787 -14.76 -4.48 -31.76
C ILE A 787 -14.19 -5.89 -31.58
N ALA A 788 -13.25 -6.32 -32.43
CA ALA A 788 -12.58 -7.62 -32.26
C ALA A 788 -11.77 -7.70 -30.95
N ARG A 789 -11.18 -6.60 -30.49
CA ARG A 789 -10.52 -6.54 -29.17
C ARG A 789 -11.52 -6.62 -28.02
N ILE A 790 -12.68 -5.96 -28.15
CA ILE A 790 -13.75 -6.05 -27.16
C ILE A 790 -14.22 -7.51 -27.01
N VAL A 791 -14.48 -8.19 -28.14
CA VAL A 791 -14.89 -9.61 -28.12
C VAL A 791 -13.82 -10.48 -27.47
N LEU A 792 -12.55 -10.35 -27.85
CA LEU A 792 -11.46 -11.15 -27.28
C LEU A 792 -11.13 -10.81 -25.82
N ASN A 793 -11.59 -9.68 -25.30
CA ASN A 793 -11.50 -9.39 -23.87
C ASN A 793 -12.57 -10.15 -23.07
N ILE A 794 -13.70 -10.48 -23.70
CA ILE A 794 -14.83 -11.20 -23.08
C ILE A 794 -14.66 -12.70 -23.26
N ASP A 795 -14.45 -13.14 -24.51
CA ASP A 795 -14.19 -14.52 -24.90
C ASP A 795 -12.80 -14.59 -25.56
N PRO A 796 -11.74 -14.90 -24.78
CA PRO A 796 -10.35 -14.88 -25.25
C PRO A 796 -10.06 -15.85 -26.40
N PHE A 797 -10.88 -16.90 -26.58
CA PHE A 797 -10.68 -17.94 -27.60
C PHE A 797 -11.71 -17.88 -28.72
N ASN A 798 -12.39 -16.73 -28.88
CA ASN A 798 -13.40 -16.55 -29.92
C ASN A 798 -12.81 -16.60 -31.34
N ASP A 799 -13.21 -17.61 -32.12
CA ASP A 799 -12.78 -17.81 -33.51
C ASP A 799 -13.05 -16.61 -34.43
N ILE A 800 -14.22 -15.99 -34.30
CA ILE A 800 -14.62 -14.87 -35.15
C ILE A 800 -13.86 -13.60 -34.74
N GLY A 801 -13.71 -13.37 -33.44
CA GLY A 801 -12.92 -12.29 -32.88
C GLY A 801 -11.48 -12.31 -33.37
N ILE A 802 -10.78 -13.44 -33.22
CA ILE A 802 -9.39 -13.57 -33.67
C ILE A 802 -9.27 -13.48 -35.20
N LYS A 803 -10.19 -14.09 -35.95
CA LYS A 803 -10.23 -14.02 -37.42
C LYS A 803 -10.26 -12.57 -37.91
N PHE A 804 -11.18 -11.75 -37.40
CA PHE A 804 -11.30 -10.36 -37.85
C PHE A 804 -10.23 -9.44 -37.28
N LYS A 805 -9.71 -9.71 -36.07
CA LYS A 805 -8.51 -9.03 -35.55
C LYS A 805 -7.31 -9.21 -36.49
N LEU A 806 -7.02 -10.45 -36.89
CA LEU A 806 -5.93 -10.78 -37.79
C LEU A 806 -6.13 -10.20 -39.19
N LYS A 807 -7.34 -10.32 -39.74
CA LYS A 807 -7.69 -9.72 -41.04
C LYS A 807 -7.55 -8.19 -41.04
N ALA A 808 -7.97 -7.50 -39.98
CA ALA A 808 -7.83 -6.04 -39.85
C ALA A 808 -6.37 -5.61 -39.64
N LEU A 809 -5.61 -6.33 -38.80
CA LEU A 809 -4.18 -6.07 -38.59
C LEU A 809 -3.37 -6.27 -39.86
N ARG A 810 -3.68 -7.29 -40.67
CA ARG A 810 -3.02 -7.49 -41.96
C ARG A 810 -3.17 -6.27 -42.88
N ARG A 811 -4.37 -5.67 -42.91
CA ARG A 811 -4.68 -4.50 -43.75
C ARG A 811 -4.11 -3.19 -43.21
N THR A 812 -3.96 -3.05 -41.89
CA THR A 812 -3.54 -1.80 -41.24
C THR A 812 -2.07 -1.78 -40.83
N LYS A 813 -1.47 -2.92 -40.50
CA LYS A 813 -0.10 -3.06 -39.96
C LYS A 813 0.77 -4.08 -40.71
N GLY A 814 0.24 -4.78 -41.71
CA GLY A 814 0.98 -5.75 -42.52
C GLY A 814 0.92 -7.20 -42.01
N ILE A 815 1.30 -8.14 -42.89
CA ILE A 815 1.15 -9.59 -42.67
C ILE A 815 2.02 -10.13 -41.53
N GLU A 816 3.24 -9.62 -41.38
CA GLU A 816 4.17 -10.05 -40.31
C GLU A 816 3.60 -9.74 -38.91
N HIS A 817 2.96 -8.58 -38.75
CA HIS A 817 2.34 -8.21 -37.48
C HIS A 817 1.11 -9.07 -37.17
N ALA A 818 0.32 -9.42 -38.20
CA ALA A 818 -0.79 -10.35 -38.03
C ALA A 818 -0.29 -11.76 -37.67
N ARG A 819 0.80 -12.23 -38.30
CA ARG A 819 1.39 -13.54 -38.02
C ARG A 819 1.88 -13.65 -36.58
N LYS A 820 2.58 -12.63 -36.08
CA LYS A 820 3.00 -12.57 -34.66
C LYS A 820 1.82 -12.70 -33.70
N VAL A 821 0.73 -11.97 -33.95
CA VAL A 821 -0.48 -12.03 -33.10
C VAL A 821 -1.17 -13.40 -33.17
N TYR A 822 -1.11 -14.08 -34.32
CA TYR A 822 -1.62 -15.45 -34.47
C TYR A 822 -0.78 -16.48 -33.69
N GLU A 823 0.55 -16.34 -33.71
CA GLU A 823 1.46 -17.20 -32.96
C GLU A 823 1.25 -17.03 -31.45
N GLU A 824 1.13 -15.79 -30.98
CA GLU A 824 0.80 -15.47 -29.57
C GLU A 824 -0.55 -16.07 -29.15
N PHE A 825 -1.58 -15.95 -29.99
CA PHE A 825 -2.89 -16.53 -29.72
C PHE A 825 -2.86 -18.06 -29.70
N SER A 826 -2.22 -18.69 -30.68
CA SER A 826 -2.12 -20.15 -30.78
C SER A 826 -1.39 -20.74 -29.58
N ALA A 827 -0.31 -20.09 -29.12
CA ALA A 827 0.45 -20.51 -27.96
C ALA A 827 -0.39 -20.43 -26.66
N GLU A 828 -1.19 -19.37 -26.49
CA GLU A 828 -2.05 -19.26 -25.30
C GLU A 828 -3.27 -20.19 -25.36
N TYR A 829 -3.80 -20.46 -26.57
CA TYR A 829 -4.85 -21.46 -26.80
C TYR A 829 -4.37 -22.86 -26.40
N GLU A 830 -3.20 -23.29 -26.88
CA GLU A 830 -2.60 -24.59 -26.54
C GLU A 830 -2.31 -24.73 -25.05
N LYS A 831 -1.74 -23.68 -24.45
CA LYS A 831 -1.45 -23.66 -23.02
C LYS A 831 -2.71 -23.75 -22.15
N SER A 832 -3.83 -23.18 -22.60
CA SER A 832 -5.07 -23.09 -21.80
C SER A 832 -6.00 -24.28 -22.00
N LEU A 833 -6.08 -24.81 -23.23
CA LEU A 833 -7.01 -25.88 -23.61
C LEU A 833 -6.33 -27.24 -23.83
N GLY A 834 -4.99 -27.27 -23.89
CA GLY A 834 -4.20 -28.50 -24.01
C GLY A 834 -4.16 -29.10 -25.42
N GLU A 835 -4.63 -28.36 -26.43
CA GLU A 835 -4.65 -28.77 -27.85
C GLU A 835 -4.25 -27.61 -28.76
N GLU A 836 -3.63 -27.90 -29.91
CA GLU A 836 -3.24 -26.88 -30.88
C GLU A 836 -4.47 -26.19 -31.50
N TYR A 837 -4.36 -24.90 -31.79
CA TYR A 837 -5.45 -24.15 -32.42
C TYR A 837 -5.78 -24.71 -33.83
N PRO A 838 -7.02 -25.13 -34.11
CA PRO A 838 -7.34 -25.94 -35.29
C PRO A 838 -7.41 -25.17 -36.62
N VAL A 839 -7.34 -23.83 -36.61
CA VAL A 839 -7.49 -23.01 -37.82
C VAL A 839 -6.15 -22.38 -38.22
N PRO A 840 -5.47 -22.87 -39.28
CA PRO A 840 -4.19 -22.34 -39.74
C PRO A 840 -4.27 -20.86 -40.15
N PHE A 841 -3.18 -20.12 -39.92
CA PHE A 841 -3.06 -18.70 -40.28
C PHE A 841 -3.42 -18.43 -41.75
N GLU A 842 -2.98 -19.30 -42.67
CA GLU A 842 -3.22 -19.19 -44.11
C GLU A 842 -4.71 -19.30 -44.47
N LYS A 843 -5.50 -20.02 -43.66
CA LYS A 843 -6.95 -20.15 -43.85
C LYS A 843 -7.69 -18.89 -43.42
N ILE A 844 -7.15 -18.14 -42.46
CA ILE A 844 -7.68 -16.86 -41.97
C ILE A 844 -7.27 -15.70 -42.88
N CYS A 845 -5.99 -15.66 -43.25
CA CYS A 845 -5.32 -14.57 -43.94
C CYS A 845 -4.89 -14.93 -45.38
N SER A 846 -5.69 -15.73 -46.11
CA SER A 846 -5.32 -16.20 -47.44
C SER A 846 -5.05 -15.07 -48.45
N ASN A 847 -4.21 -15.34 -49.46
CA ASN A 847 -3.87 -14.41 -50.55
C ASN A 847 -4.94 -14.32 -51.66
N LYS A 848 -6.04 -15.08 -51.57
CA LYS A 848 -7.12 -15.01 -52.55
C LYS A 848 -8.09 -13.88 -52.19
N SER A 849 -7.84 -12.72 -52.80
CA SER A 849 -8.80 -11.64 -53.12
C SER A 849 -10.04 -11.50 -52.21
N ASP A 850 -9.89 -10.88 -51.03
CA ASP A 850 -10.95 -9.99 -50.52
C ASP A 850 -10.90 -8.71 -51.41
N PRO A 851 -12.03 -8.29 -52.04
CA PRO A 851 -12.06 -7.15 -52.97
C PRO A 851 -11.40 -5.92 -52.36
N ARG A 852 -10.61 -5.21 -53.18
CA ARG A 852 -9.96 -3.95 -52.80
C ARG A 852 -10.97 -2.83 -52.60
#